data_AF-A0A445I474-F1
#
_entry.id   AF-A0A445I474-F1
#
_cell.length_a   1.000
_cell.length_b   1.000
_cell.length_c   1.000
_cell.angle_alpha   90.00
_cell.angle_beta   90.00
_cell.angle_gamma   90.00
#
_symmetry.space_group_name_H-M   'P 1'
#
loop_
_entity.id
_entity.type
_entity.pdbx_description
1 polymer ?
#
loop_
_entity_poly.entity_id
_entity_poly.type
_entity_poly.pdbx_seq_one_letter_code
_entity_poly.pdbx_strand_id
1 'polypeptide(L)'
;MMFLVVRPCGSSSARIHHHHPTPPRGSRNVVVRCSVSSSVQEKEEKGTELDCSVSFPPIRAAKRVVLVRHGQSTWNAEGRIQGSSNFSVLTKKGESQAETSRQMLIDDHFDACFASPLARSKRTAEIIWGPHHEPIIPDYDFREIDLYSFQDDGEIEGDVNHRIQAGWMKWRKASGVLCDAKVPIKLKGKFYRTAVRPAILYGTECWAVKSQHETKVGVAEMRMLRWMCGKTRQDKIRNGAIRERVGVAPIVEKMVENRLRWFGHVERRPVDSVVRRVDQMERRQTIRGRGRPKKTIREVIKKDLELNDLDRNMGLLKHEGKERFGSAFRQWQVDAANFNIDGHYPVRELWDRARSCWTKILAHDSRSVLVVAHNAVNQALVATAIGLGPEYFRTLLQSNCGVSVLDFIPRSEGGSPHICLNRLNQTPGSSIAGGKSGGREPSKRIILICNGSTQGNTEDVFPFGGDQPLNMLGVIQSQKSAELLLDLKVNSIISSLNKACIGTATIISQVQEAADCLGADCVPRYVEMKQMGSFDVETIFKQTETASNAISNFPPFQPGWLNRVDDGLRTKLWDQSRKAWQSLLDEISDESNPEVVVAVGHPAIHIALMGHCLNLTKEWLGSFHLDAGSVSLVDFPDGPKGKGVIRCLNYTAHLGRWSIPITRSTEDGEEF
;
A
#
# COMPACT_ATOMS: atom_id res chain seq x y z
N MET A 1 43.37 41.02 0.55
CA MET A 1 43.32 42.02 -0.54
C MET A 1 41.90 42.02 -1.10
N MET A 2 41.26 43.17 -1.26
CA MET A 2 39.82 43.34 -1.63
C MET A 2 38.81 42.37 -0.98
N PHE A 3 38.27 42.76 0.18
CA PHE A 3 36.97 42.26 0.63
C PHE A 3 35.85 43.04 -0.09
N LEU A 4 34.78 42.36 -0.49
CA LEU A 4 33.55 43.01 -0.94
C LEU A 4 32.39 42.62 0.00
N VAL A 5 31.90 43.58 0.77
CA VAL A 5 30.78 43.40 1.70
C VAL A 5 29.51 43.97 1.06
N VAL A 6 28.43 43.19 1.03
CA VAL A 6 27.10 43.66 0.62
C VAL A 6 26.16 43.57 1.82
N ARG A 7 25.71 44.72 2.32
CA ARG A 7 24.67 44.81 3.36
C ARG A 7 23.28 44.70 2.72
N PRO A 8 22.27 44.11 3.40
CA PRO A 8 20.88 44.34 3.06
C PRO A 8 20.50 45.79 3.36
N CYS A 9 19.58 46.37 2.59
CA CYS A 9 19.02 47.69 2.85
C CYS A 9 17.50 47.57 3.05
N GLY A 10 16.97 48.30 4.04
CA GLY A 10 15.58 48.20 4.49
C GLY A 10 14.62 49.15 3.78
N SER A 11 13.36 49.12 4.24
CA SER A 11 12.26 49.94 3.77
C SER A 11 12.46 51.45 3.98
N SER A 12 12.02 52.25 3.01
CA SER A 12 11.71 53.67 3.19
C SER A 12 10.36 53.99 2.53
N SER A 13 9.54 54.79 3.20
CA SER A 13 8.20 55.18 2.74
C SER A 13 8.23 56.48 1.92
N ALA A 14 7.37 56.60 0.91
CA ALA A 14 7.14 57.82 0.18
C ALA A 14 5.64 57.98 -0.14
N ARG A 15 5.08 59.16 0.18
CA ARG A 15 3.71 59.53 -0.20
C ARG A 15 3.66 59.91 -1.68
N ILE A 16 2.55 59.63 -2.36
CA ILE A 16 2.24 60.16 -3.70
C ILE A 16 0.93 60.97 -3.61
N HIS A 17 0.91 62.14 -4.24
CA HIS A 17 -0.23 63.06 -4.20
C HIS A 17 -1.38 62.64 -5.13
N HIS A 18 -2.61 63.03 -4.78
CA HIS A 18 -3.76 62.97 -5.68
C HIS A 18 -3.61 63.98 -6.82
N HIS A 19 -3.95 63.57 -8.04
CA HIS A 19 -4.52 64.43 -9.06
C HIS A 19 -5.46 63.62 -9.98
N HIS A 20 -6.70 64.07 -10.13
CA HIS A 20 -7.62 63.59 -11.16
C HIS A 20 -7.45 64.43 -12.44
N PRO A 21 -7.70 63.80 -13.60
CA PRO A 21 -8.59 64.40 -14.59
C PRO A 21 -9.67 63.41 -15.10
N THR A 22 -10.73 63.95 -15.69
CA THR A 22 -11.89 63.23 -16.23
C THR A 22 -11.76 62.94 -17.74
N PRO A 23 -12.55 61.99 -18.31
CA PRO A 23 -12.31 61.47 -19.67
C PRO A 23 -13.26 62.01 -20.77
N PRO A 24 -12.87 61.97 -22.05
CA PRO A 24 -13.78 62.04 -23.19
C PRO A 24 -14.50 60.70 -23.45
N ARG A 25 -15.63 60.73 -24.20
CA ARG A 25 -16.50 59.56 -24.49
C ARG A 25 -16.17 58.93 -25.85
N GLY A 26 -16.29 57.60 -25.97
CA GLY A 26 -16.15 56.87 -27.24
C GLY A 26 -16.68 55.42 -27.24
N SER A 27 -17.88 55.22 -27.78
CA SER A 27 -18.45 53.98 -28.37
C SER A 27 -18.02 52.56 -27.88
N ARG A 28 -18.84 52.00 -26.98
CA ARG A 28 -19.41 50.62 -26.96
C ARG A 28 -18.56 49.38 -27.35
N ASN A 29 -18.20 48.61 -26.31
CA ASN A 29 -18.44 47.16 -26.11
C ASN A 29 -18.12 46.12 -27.20
N VAL A 30 -17.22 45.18 -26.87
CA VAL A 30 -17.58 43.79 -26.48
C VAL A 30 -16.76 43.42 -25.23
N VAL A 31 -17.30 42.64 -24.30
CA VAL A 31 -16.63 42.27 -23.03
C VAL A 31 -16.42 40.76 -22.93
N VAL A 32 -15.17 40.36 -22.70
CA VAL A 32 -14.83 39.10 -22.02
C VAL A 32 -13.77 39.42 -20.95
N ARG A 33 -14.16 39.37 -19.68
CA ARG A 33 -13.24 39.49 -18.53
C ARG A 33 -13.35 38.23 -17.68
N CYS A 34 -12.29 37.44 -17.64
CA CYS A 34 -12.08 36.50 -16.54
C CYS A 34 -11.50 37.29 -15.36
N SER A 35 -12.31 37.60 -14.36
CA SER A 35 -11.89 38.33 -13.16
C SER A 35 -11.43 37.36 -12.08
N VAL A 36 -10.12 37.21 -11.93
CA VAL A 36 -9.53 36.65 -10.70
C VAL A 36 -9.47 37.77 -9.67
N SER A 37 -10.27 37.67 -8.60
CA SER A 37 -10.16 38.52 -7.41
C SER A 37 -10.41 37.69 -6.16
N SER A 38 -9.38 37.52 -5.35
CA SER A 38 -9.43 36.77 -4.10
C SER A 38 -10.15 37.53 -3.00
N SER A 39 -11.11 36.89 -2.34
CA SER A 39 -11.60 37.28 -1.02
C SER A 39 -11.72 36.02 -0.17
N VAL A 40 -10.74 35.79 0.72
CA VAL A 40 -10.83 34.71 1.71
C VAL A 40 -11.87 35.14 2.75
N GLN A 41 -12.96 34.38 2.85
CA GLN A 41 -13.78 34.33 4.04
C GLN A 41 -13.61 32.94 4.65
N GLU A 42 -13.21 32.89 5.91
CA GLU A 42 -13.19 31.67 6.69
C GLU A 42 -14.63 31.19 6.87
N LYS A 43 -14.92 29.97 6.42
CA LYS A 43 -16.13 29.24 6.78
C LYS A 43 -15.74 28.09 7.67
N GLU A 44 -16.35 28.01 8.84
CA GLU A 44 -16.40 26.78 9.62
C GLU A 44 -17.22 25.75 8.84
N GLU A 45 -16.55 24.78 8.22
CA GLU A 45 -17.24 23.64 7.63
C GLU A 45 -17.73 22.71 8.75
N LYS A 46 -19.01 22.86 9.11
CA LYS A 46 -19.71 21.85 9.90
C LYS A 46 -19.63 20.52 9.16
N GLY A 47 -19.18 19.48 9.86
CA GLY A 47 -18.84 18.19 9.26
C GLY A 47 -19.96 17.63 8.38
N THR A 48 -19.65 17.47 7.09
CA THR A 48 -20.52 16.79 6.14
C THR A 48 -20.42 15.28 6.37
N GLU A 49 -21.55 14.57 6.30
CA GLU A 49 -21.57 13.11 6.45
C GLU A 49 -20.80 12.43 5.32
N LEU A 50 -20.06 11.36 5.65
CA LEU A 50 -19.21 10.66 4.66
C LEU A 50 -20.05 9.73 3.78
N ASP A 51 -20.60 10.25 2.68
CA ASP A 51 -20.92 9.41 1.52
C ASP A 51 -19.61 8.94 0.87
N CYS A 52 -19.12 7.79 1.33
CA CYS A 52 -17.95 7.10 0.80
C CYS A 52 -18.33 5.89 -0.06
N SER A 53 -19.28 6.07 -0.99
CA SER A 53 -19.51 5.12 -2.07
C SER A 53 -18.33 5.11 -3.07
N VAL A 54 -17.38 4.16 -2.89
CA VAL A 54 -16.29 3.94 -3.85
C VAL A 54 -16.87 3.32 -5.12
N SER A 55 -17.07 4.14 -6.15
CA SER A 55 -17.62 3.71 -7.43
C SER A 55 -16.61 2.87 -8.23
N PHE A 56 -16.80 1.55 -8.19
CA PHE A 56 -16.14 0.59 -9.06
C PHE A 56 -16.95 0.35 -10.34
N PRO A 57 -16.31 0.01 -11.48
CA PRO A 57 -17.04 -0.33 -12.71
C PRO A 57 -17.95 -1.55 -12.50
N PRO A 58 -19.12 -1.61 -13.19
CA PRO A 58 -19.99 -2.77 -13.16
C PRO A 58 -19.30 -3.98 -13.81
N ILE A 59 -19.48 -5.15 -13.22
CA ILE A 59 -19.00 -6.45 -13.74
C ILE A 59 -20.17 -7.28 -14.27
N ARG A 60 -19.91 -8.14 -15.26
CA ARG A 60 -20.94 -8.97 -15.93
C ARG A 60 -21.19 -10.32 -15.23
N ALA A 61 -20.21 -10.81 -14.48
CA ALA A 61 -20.24 -12.07 -13.76
C ALA A 61 -19.56 -11.88 -12.39
N ALA A 62 -19.73 -12.84 -11.48
CA ALA A 62 -18.96 -12.86 -10.24
C ALA A 62 -17.46 -13.01 -10.53
N LYS A 63 -16.61 -12.40 -9.69
CA LYS A 63 -15.16 -12.42 -9.86
C LYS A 63 -14.44 -12.58 -8.53
N ARG A 64 -13.57 -13.59 -8.43
CA ARG A 64 -12.66 -13.81 -7.30
C ARG A 64 -11.30 -13.19 -7.61
N VAL A 65 -10.75 -12.47 -6.65
CA VAL A 65 -9.41 -11.87 -6.75
C VAL A 65 -8.57 -12.27 -5.55
N VAL A 66 -7.49 -13.00 -5.81
CA VAL A 66 -6.55 -13.52 -4.81
C VAL A 66 -5.30 -12.65 -4.81
N LEU A 67 -5.14 -11.81 -3.79
CA LEU A 67 -3.98 -10.95 -3.60
C LEU A 67 -2.90 -11.70 -2.83
N VAL A 68 -1.69 -11.83 -3.39
CA VAL A 68 -0.52 -12.41 -2.72
C VAL A 68 0.58 -11.37 -2.60
N ARG A 69 1.13 -11.19 -1.39
CA ARG A 69 2.35 -10.39 -1.22
C ARG A 69 3.59 -11.24 -1.52
N HIS A 70 4.57 -10.69 -2.23
CA HIS A 70 5.83 -11.37 -2.55
C HIS A 70 6.53 -12.06 -1.36
N GLY A 71 7.25 -13.16 -1.63
CA GLY A 71 8.04 -13.89 -0.62
C GLY A 71 9.15 -13.06 0.02
N GLN A 72 9.78 -13.54 1.10
CA GLN A 72 10.85 -12.81 1.78
C GLN A 72 11.99 -12.44 0.81
N SER A 73 12.24 -11.13 0.66
CA SER A 73 13.39 -10.62 -0.10
C SER A 73 14.65 -10.48 0.77
N THR A 74 15.82 -10.36 0.13
CA THR A 74 17.10 -10.07 0.83
C THR A 74 16.97 -8.87 1.77
N TRP A 75 16.35 -7.79 1.29
CA TRP A 75 16.10 -6.59 2.07
C TRP A 75 14.98 -6.75 3.13
N ASN A 76 14.08 -7.73 3.02
CA ASN A 76 13.23 -8.10 4.17
C ASN A 76 14.07 -8.75 5.28
N ALA A 77 15.00 -9.65 4.94
CA ALA A 77 15.87 -10.31 5.92
C ALA A 77 16.86 -9.33 6.58
N GLU A 78 17.47 -8.42 5.81
CA GLU A 78 18.27 -7.31 6.33
C GLU A 78 17.44 -6.21 7.03
N GLY A 79 16.11 -6.32 7.01
CA GLY A 79 15.20 -5.35 7.60
C GLY A 79 15.19 -3.96 6.94
N ARG A 80 15.74 -3.79 5.72
CA ARG A 80 15.78 -2.50 5.00
C ARG A 80 14.41 -2.03 4.50
N ILE A 81 14.32 -0.74 4.21
CA ILE A 81 13.21 -0.13 3.44
C ILE A 81 13.51 -0.37 1.96
N GLN A 82 12.50 -0.78 1.18
CA GLN A 82 12.64 -1.16 -0.24
C GLN A 82 11.99 -0.15 -1.18
N GLY A 83 10.72 0.17 -0.94
CA GLY A 83 9.89 0.90 -1.90
C GLY A 83 9.90 0.23 -3.29
N SER A 84 9.75 1.04 -4.33
CA SER A 84 9.82 0.62 -5.73
C SER A 84 11.17 0.08 -6.22
N SER A 85 12.22 0.07 -5.39
CA SER A 85 13.55 -0.35 -5.87
C SER A 85 13.57 -1.81 -6.31
N ASN A 86 14.26 -2.08 -7.43
CA ASN A 86 14.33 -3.40 -8.05
C ASN A 86 15.55 -4.25 -7.63
N PHE A 87 16.32 -3.83 -6.61
CA PHE A 87 17.52 -4.56 -6.16
C PHE A 87 17.25 -5.78 -5.29
N SER A 88 16.13 -5.81 -4.57
CA SER A 88 15.83 -6.90 -3.65
C SER A 88 15.22 -8.10 -4.39
N VAL A 89 15.99 -9.18 -4.45
CA VAL A 89 15.55 -10.50 -4.95
C VAL A 89 14.99 -11.34 -3.78
N LEU A 90 14.30 -12.44 -4.08
CA LEU A 90 13.88 -13.41 -3.06
C LEU A 90 15.09 -14.07 -2.39
N THR A 91 14.96 -14.42 -1.11
CA THR A 91 15.85 -15.37 -0.44
C THR A 91 15.39 -16.80 -0.74
N LYS A 92 16.21 -17.82 -0.41
CA LYS A 92 15.74 -19.23 -0.44
C LYS A 92 14.48 -19.44 0.41
N LYS A 93 14.34 -18.72 1.53
CA LYS A 93 13.12 -18.72 2.34
C LYS A 93 11.95 -18.06 1.59
N GLY A 94 12.20 -16.98 0.85
CA GLY A 94 11.18 -16.35 0.01
C GLY A 94 10.70 -17.21 -1.16
N GLU A 95 11.59 -17.98 -1.80
CA GLU A 95 11.19 -18.96 -2.84
C GLU A 95 10.45 -20.15 -2.24
N SER A 96 10.91 -20.68 -1.09
CA SER A 96 10.19 -21.72 -0.34
C SER A 96 8.80 -21.27 0.10
N GLN A 97 8.65 -20.03 0.59
CA GLN A 97 7.36 -19.45 0.92
C GLN A 97 6.43 -19.35 -0.31
N ALA A 98 6.97 -19.02 -1.48
CA ALA A 98 6.20 -18.93 -2.72
C ALA A 98 5.74 -20.32 -3.21
N GLU A 99 6.58 -21.34 -3.10
CA GLU A 99 6.18 -22.73 -3.41
C GLU A 99 5.13 -23.23 -2.40
N THR A 100 5.26 -22.91 -1.11
CA THR A 100 4.22 -23.24 -0.13
C THR A 100 2.89 -22.53 -0.45
N SER A 101 2.90 -21.25 -0.86
CA SER A 101 1.69 -20.59 -1.39
C SER A 101 1.15 -21.24 -2.67
N ARG A 102 2.00 -21.79 -3.54
CA ARG A 102 1.56 -22.55 -4.72
C ARG A 102 0.80 -23.82 -4.33
N GLN A 103 1.30 -24.56 -3.35
CA GLN A 103 0.61 -25.75 -2.82
C GLN A 103 -0.70 -25.39 -2.11
N MET A 104 -0.78 -24.22 -1.47
CA MET A 104 -2.00 -23.74 -0.78
C MET A 104 -3.08 -23.22 -1.73
N LEU A 105 -2.72 -22.91 -2.97
CA LEU A 105 -3.60 -22.42 -4.04
C LEU A 105 -3.69 -23.44 -5.20
N ILE A 106 -3.33 -24.72 -4.96
CA ILE A 106 -3.23 -25.73 -6.03
C ILE A 106 -4.59 -26.14 -6.60
N ASP A 107 -5.64 -26.04 -5.78
CA ASP A 107 -7.03 -26.31 -6.14
C ASP A 107 -7.78 -25.05 -6.60
N ASP A 108 -7.18 -23.86 -6.50
CA ASP A 108 -7.76 -22.61 -7.01
C ASP A 108 -7.44 -22.48 -8.51
N HIS A 109 -8.47 -22.58 -9.36
CA HIS A 109 -8.32 -22.24 -10.78
C HIS A 109 -8.16 -20.72 -10.97
N PHE A 110 -7.35 -20.31 -11.95
CA PHE A 110 -7.07 -18.91 -12.26
C PHE A 110 -6.95 -18.70 -13.77
N ASP A 111 -7.78 -17.81 -14.32
CA ASP A 111 -7.77 -17.48 -15.75
C ASP A 111 -6.88 -16.26 -16.08
N ALA A 112 -6.31 -15.58 -15.06
CA ALA A 112 -5.26 -14.57 -15.25
C ALA A 112 -4.38 -14.37 -14.01
N CYS A 113 -3.09 -14.08 -14.24
CA CYS A 113 -2.16 -13.62 -13.21
C CYS A 113 -1.62 -12.23 -13.54
N PHE A 114 -1.84 -11.27 -12.64
CA PHE A 114 -1.23 -9.95 -12.68
C PHE A 114 -0.05 -9.89 -11.70
N ALA A 115 1.04 -9.22 -12.06
CA ALA A 115 2.19 -9.05 -11.18
C ALA A 115 2.81 -7.66 -11.27
N SER A 116 3.48 -7.27 -10.18
CA SER A 116 4.40 -6.13 -10.21
C SER A 116 5.63 -6.47 -11.08
N PRO A 117 6.15 -5.55 -11.90
CA PRO A 117 7.37 -5.76 -12.67
C PRO A 117 8.65 -5.86 -11.80
N LEU A 118 8.55 -5.65 -10.48
CA LEU A 118 9.68 -5.73 -9.56
C LEU A 118 10.05 -7.18 -9.25
N ALA A 119 11.34 -7.51 -9.38
CA ALA A 119 11.89 -8.86 -9.45
C ALA A 119 11.40 -9.81 -8.34
N ARG A 120 11.30 -9.35 -7.08
CA ARG A 120 10.76 -10.15 -5.96
C ARG A 120 9.30 -10.59 -6.15
N SER A 121 8.44 -9.71 -6.68
CA SER A 121 7.04 -10.02 -6.94
C SER A 121 6.91 -10.83 -8.22
N LYS A 122 7.57 -10.42 -9.31
CA LYS A 122 7.63 -11.23 -10.55
C LYS A 122 8.10 -12.65 -10.28
N ARG A 123 9.17 -12.85 -9.50
CA ARG A 123 9.68 -14.18 -9.13
C ARG A 123 8.73 -14.96 -8.23
N THR A 124 7.98 -14.30 -7.35
CA THR A 124 6.92 -14.96 -6.58
C THR A 124 5.78 -15.42 -7.51
N ALA A 125 5.41 -14.59 -8.49
CA ALA A 125 4.41 -14.92 -9.50
C ALA A 125 4.86 -16.07 -10.41
N GLU A 126 6.09 -16.05 -10.91
CA GLU A 126 6.69 -17.16 -11.68
C GLU A 126 6.64 -18.51 -10.94
N ILE A 127 6.80 -18.50 -9.61
CA ILE A 127 6.69 -19.72 -8.80
C ILE A 127 5.23 -20.14 -8.67
N ILE A 128 4.33 -19.28 -8.19
CA ILE A 128 2.93 -19.63 -7.94
C ILE A 128 2.19 -19.98 -9.25
N TRP A 129 2.46 -19.26 -10.34
CA TRP A 129 1.89 -19.53 -11.67
C TRP A 129 2.42 -20.82 -12.29
N GLY A 130 3.69 -21.17 -12.03
CA GLY A 130 4.26 -22.45 -12.45
C GLY A 130 4.10 -22.72 -13.96
N PRO A 131 3.43 -23.82 -14.38
CA PRO A 131 3.38 -24.26 -15.77
C PRO A 131 2.18 -23.76 -16.59
N HIS A 132 1.37 -22.81 -16.09
CA HIS A 132 0.23 -22.24 -16.84
C HIS A 132 0.67 -21.65 -18.20
N HIS A 133 -0.18 -21.74 -19.22
CA HIS A 133 0.17 -21.36 -20.59
C HIS A 133 0.07 -19.85 -20.85
N GLU A 134 -0.76 -19.16 -20.08
CA GLU A 134 -1.09 -17.75 -20.21
C GLU A 134 0.04 -16.90 -19.61
N PRO A 135 0.42 -15.78 -20.24
CA PRO A 135 1.51 -14.94 -19.74
C PRO A 135 1.09 -14.12 -18.52
N ILE A 136 1.93 -14.10 -17.49
CA ILE A 136 1.79 -13.19 -16.34
C ILE A 136 1.79 -11.73 -16.84
N ILE A 137 0.72 -10.99 -16.54
CA ILE A 137 0.47 -9.61 -16.97
C ILE A 137 1.24 -8.64 -16.06
N PRO A 138 2.26 -7.91 -16.54
CA PRO A 138 3.03 -6.98 -15.72
C PRO A 138 2.36 -5.60 -15.69
N ASP A 139 2.08 -5.07 -14.50
CA ASP A 139 1.54 -3.71 -14.34
C ASP A 139 2.33 -2.89 -13.30
N TYR A 140 2.76 -1.70 -13.73
CA TYR A 140 3.57 -0.76 -12.97
C TYR A 140 2.83 -0.09 -11.82
N ASP A 141 1.50 -0.19 -11.78
CA ASP A 141 0.70 0.32 -10.67
C ASP A 141 0.71 -0.63 -9.46
N PHE A 142 0.93 -1.93 -9.66
CA PHE A 142 1.25 -2.89 -8.60
C PHE A 142 2.68 -2.75 -8.04
N ARG A 143 3.43 -1.67 -8.31
CA ARG A 143 4.69 -1.41 -7.61
C ARG A 143 4.45 -1.13 -6.12
N GLU A 144 5.47 -1.37 -5.31
CA GLU A 144 5.47 -0.96 -3.89
C GLU A 144 5.39 0.58 -3.79
N ILE A 145 5.08 1.10 -2.61
CA ILE A 145 5.04 2.55 -2.37
C ILE A 145 6.36 3.25 -2.76
N ASP A 146 6.24 4.33 -3.53
CA ASP A 146 7.37 5.16 -3.92
C ASP A 146 7.83 6.02 -2.74
N LEU A 147 9.10 5.92 -2.36
CA LEU A 147 9.70 6.57 -1.18
C LEU A 147 10.93 7.31 -1.66
N TYR A 148 10.70 8.48 -2.26
CA TYR A 148 11.67 9.19 -3.12
C TYR A 148 13.00 9.55 -2.44
N SER A 149 13.07 9.63 -1.10
CA SER A 149 14.31 9.86 -0.34
C SER A 149 14.94 8.61 0.29
N PHE A 150 14.45 7.40 -0.02
CA PHE A 150 14.89 6.12 0.57
C PHE A 150 15.29 5.05 -0.47
N GLN A 151 15.53 5.43 -1.73
CA GLN A 151 15.88 4.53 -2.83
C GLN A 151 17.24 4.94 -3.44
N ASP A 152 18.21 4.01 -3.54
CA ASP A 152 19.59 4.23 -4.04
C ASP A 152 19.86 3.43 -5.34
N ASP A 153 18.87 3.27 -6.23
CA ASP A 153 19.00 2.34 -7.36
C ASP A 153 19.58 2.89 -8.67
N GLY A 154 19.51 4.21 -8.89
CA GLY A 154 20.41 4.91 -9.82
C GLY A 154 20.29 4.53 -11.31
N GLU A 155 19.22 3.84 -11.71
CA GLU A 155 18.99 3.37 -13.09
C GLU A 155 18.37 4.49 -13.96
N ILE A 156 19.13 5.58 -14.15
CA ILE A 156 18.71 6.85 -14.79
C ILE A 156 18.28 6.75 -16.28
N GLU A 157 18.20 5.57 -16.90
CA GLU A 157 17.97 5.47 -18.36
C GLU A 157 16.57 5.94 -18.76
N GLY A 158 15.52 5.65 -17.97
CA GLY A 158 14.19 6.21 -18.21
C GLY A 158 14.19 7.74 -18.15
N ASP A 159 14.85 8.28 -17.13
CA ASP A 159 15.01 9.71 -16.86
C ASP A 159 15.77 10.44 -17.98
N VAL A 160 16.89 9.86 -18.44
CA VAL A 160 17.67 10.35 -19.59
C VAL A 160 16.81 10.45 -20.84
N ASN A 161 16.00 9.43 -21.14
CA ASN A 161 15.09 9.48 -22.28
C ASN A 161 13.99 10.54 -22.09
N HIS A 162 13.39 10.62 -20.90
CA HIS A 162 12.36 11.61 -20.58
C HIS A 162 12.87 13.06 -20.74
N ARG A 163 14.03 13.42 -20.16
CA ARG A 163 14.59 14.78 -20.28
C ARG A 163 15.02 15.12 -21.70
N ILE A 164 15.52 14.16 -22.48
CA ILE A 164 15.78 14.35 -23.91
C ILE A 164 14.48 14.68 -24.67
N GLN A 165 13.37 13.98 -24.38
CA GLN A 165 12.07 14.31 -25.00
C GLN A 165 11.53 15.66 -24.51
N ALA A 166 11.66 16.01 -23.22
CA ALA A 166 11.28 17.32 -22.70
C ALA A 166 12.02 18.47 -23.42
N GLY A 167 13.33 18.31 -23.66
CA GLY A 167 14.12 19.21 -24.49
C GLY A 167 13.59 19.30 -25.92
N TRP A 168 13.34 18.17 -26.58
CA TRP A 168 12.76 18.14 -27.93
C TRP A 168 11.38 18.79 -27.99
N MET A 169 10.53 18.67 -26.97
CA MET A 169 9.22 19.33 -26.92
C MET A 169 9.36 20.86 -26.81
N LYS A 170 10.29 21.37 -26.00
CA LYS A 170 10.61 22.81 -25.94
C LYS A 170 11.21 23.31 -27.27
N TRP A 171 12.06 22.51 -27.92
CA TRP A 171 12.66 22.84 -29.23
C TRP A 171 11.61 22.87 -30.34
N ARG A 172 10.77 21.83 -30.46
CA ARG A 172 9.69 21.72 -31.48
C ARG A 172 8.70 22.88 -31.39
N LYS A 173 8.27 23.26 -30.18
CA LYS A 173 7.35 24.40 -29.97
C LYS A 173 7.93 25.75 -30.42
N ALA A 174 9.24 25.87 -30.57
CA ALA A 174 9.92 27.07 -31.07
C ALA A 174 10.54 26.87 -32.48
N SER A 175 10.24 25.75 -33.16
CA SER A 175 10.89 25.36 -34.42
C SER A 175 10.78 26.43 -35.51
N GLY A 176 9.65 27.13 -35.65
CA GLY A 176 9.50 28.23 -36.61
C GLY A 176 10.56 29.33 -36.44
N VAL A 177 10.81 29.79 -35.21
CA VAL A 177 11.84 30.81 -34.90
C VAL A 177 13.26 30.21 -34.92
N LEU A 178 13.40 28.95 -34.50
CA LEU A 178 14.69 28.27 -34.44
C LEU A 178 15.20 27.81 -35.81
N CYS A 179 14.34 27.60 -36.80
CA CYS A 179 14.72 27.18 -38.15
C CYS A 179 14.77 28.33 -39.16
N ASP A 180 13.98 29.40 -39.00
CA ASP A 180 13.97 30.57 -39.91
C ASP A 180 15.40 31.14 -40.11
N ALA A 181 15.79 31.33 -41.37
CA ALA A 181 17.07 31.88 -41.77
C ALA A 181 17.23 33.38 -41.40
N LYS A 182 16.11 34.12 -41.27
CA LYS A 182 16.11 35.55 -40.92
C LYS A 182 16.45 35.80 -39.44
N VAL A 183 16.25 34.82 -38.56
CA VAL A 183 16.49 34.96 -37.11
C VAL A 183 17.99 34.84 -36.78
N PRO A 184 18.63 35.86 -36.16
CA PRO A 184 20.06 35.85 -35.89
C PRO A 184 20.52 34.63 -35.06
N ILE A 185 21.59 33.97 -35.52
CA ILE A 185 22.06 32.70 -34.93
C ILE A 185 22.44 32.79 -33.44
N LYS A 186 22.93 33.95 -32.98
CA LYS A 186 23.22 34.20 -31.56
C LYS A 186 21.94 34.36 -30.72
N LEU A 187 20.84 34.84 -31.30
CA LEU A 187 19.52 34.88 -30.65
C LEU A 187 18.91 33.48 -30.55
N LYS A 188 19.00 32.65 -31.59
CA LYS A 188 18.68 31.21 -31.54
C LYS A 188 19.46 30.51 -30.42
N GLY A 189 20.75 30.83 -30.27
CA GLY A 189 21.59 30.35 -29.17
C GLY A 189 21.13 30.81 -27.80
N LYS A 190 20.71 32.08 -27.65
CA LYS A 190 20.11 32.60 -26.40
C LYS A 190 18.85 31.81 -26.04
N PHE A 191 17.93 31.59 -26.98
CA PHE A 191 16.73 30.78 -26.75
C PHE A 191 17.08 29.35 -26.30
N TYR A 192 18.02 28.68 -26.98
CA TYR A 192 18.44 27.33 -26.59
C TYR A 192 19.00 27.28 -25.16
N ARG A 193 19.83 28.25 -24.75
CA ARG A 193 20.36 28.34 -23.37
C ARG A 193 19.26 28.61 -22.33
N THR A 194 18.22 29.37 -22.67
CA THR A 194 17.17 29.79 -21.71
C THR A 194 15.98 28.83 -21.63
N ALA A 195 15.58 28.16 -22.72
CA ALA A 195 14.33 27.41 -22.78
C ALA A 195 14.47 25.90 -23.07
N VAL A 196 15.51 25.50 -23.81
CA VAL A 196 15.69 24.09 -24.25
C VAL A 196 16.68 23.36 -23.34
N ARG A 197 17.87 23.92 -23.14
CA ARG A 197 18.91 23.32 -22.29
C ARG A 197 18.45 23.08 -20.83
N PRO A 198 17.73 24.00 -20.16
CA PRO A 198 17.27 23.74 -18.79
C PRO A 198 16.27 22.57 -18.70
N ALA A 199 15.43 22.36 -19.73
CA ALA A 199 14.51 21.23 -19.77
C ALA A 199 15.21 19.86 -19.97
N ILE A 200 16.42 19.86 -20.53
CA ILE A 200 17.27 18.66 -20.66
C ILE A 200 18.11 18.44 -19.38
N LEU A 201 18.56 19.52 -18.74
CA LEU A 201 19.48 19.46 -17.59
C LEU A 201 18.79 19.42 -16.21
N TYR A 202 17.47 19.57 -16.12
CA TYR A 202 16.72 19.48 -14.85
C TYR A 202 16.88 18.09 -14.21
N GLY A 203 17.36 18.03 -12.96
CA GLY A 203 17.57 16.78 -12.22
C GLY A 203 18.88 16.04 -12.53
N THR A 204 19.67 16.52 -13.51
CA THR A 204 20.93 15.88 -13.91
C THR A 204 22.06 16.01 -12.87
N GLU A 205 21.89 16.93 -11.93
CA GLU A 205 22.64 17.09 -10.69
C GLU A 205 22.67 15.82 -9.82
N CYS A 206 21.59 15.02 -9.82
CA CYS A 206 21.48 13.81 -9.00
C CYS A 206 21.81 12.50 -9.75
N TRP A 207 22.23 12.58 -11.02
CA TRP A 207 22.37 11.40 -11.88
C TRP A 207 23.75 10.71 -11.80
N ALA A 208 23.75 9.38 -11.67
CA ALA A 208 24.95 8.54 -11.74
C ALA A 208 25.43 8.33 -13.19
N VAL A 209 25.85 9.40 -13.86
CA VAL A 209 26.04 9.41 -15.32
C VAL A 209 27.18 8.50 -15.82
N LYS A 210 26.83 7.47 -16.60
CA LYS A 210 27.71 6.67 -17.47
C LYS A 210 27.90 7.36 -18.83
N SER A 211 29.06 7.19 -19.48
CA SER A 211 29.39 7.89 -20.73
C SER A 211 28.52 7.54 -21.95
N GLN A 212 27.73 6.47 -21.91
CA GLN A 212 26.67 6.23 -22.89
C GLN A 212 25.56 7.31 -22.81
N HIS A 213 25.19 7.77 -21.61
CA HIS A 213 24.16 8.79 -21.41
C HIS A 213 24.73 10.20 -21.72
N GLU A 214 25.98 10.49 -21.34
CA GLU A 214 26.73 11.69 -21.77
C GLU A 214 26.69 11.82 -23.31
N THR A 215 27.03 10.71 -24.00
CA THR A 215 26.96 10.61 -25.46
C THR A 215 25.55 10.83 -26.00
N LYS A 216 24.53 10.19 -25.40
CA LYS A 216 23.13 10.26 -25.83
C LYS A 216 22.56 11.67 -25.73
N VAL A 217 22.83 12.38 -24.63
CA VAL A 217 22.46 13.79 -24.42
C VAL A 217 23.27 14.72 -25.34
N GLY A 218 24.56 14.46 -25.53
CA GLY A 218 25.42 15.22 -26.46
C GLY A 218 25.00 15.11 -27.93
N VAL A 219 24.56 13.92 -28.37
CA VAL A 219 23.98 13.69 -29.71
C VAL A 219 22.65 14.41 -29.88
N ALA A 220 21.79 14.42 -28.84
CA ALA A 220 20.53 15.16 -28.85
C ALA A 220 20.77 16.68 -28.98
N GLU A 221 21.69 17.25 -28.18
CA GLU A 221 22.12 18.66 -28.34
C GLU A 221 22.62 18.92 -29.77
N MET A 222 23.58 18.13 -30.27
CA MET A 222 24.19 18.42 -31.57
C MET A 222 23.21 18.30 -32.73
N ARG A 223 22.18 17.44 -32.63
CA ARG A 223 21.09 17.39 -33.63
C ARG A 223 20.24 18.67 -33.60
N MET A 224 19.82 19.13 -32.42
CA MET A 224 19.08 20.39 -32.24
C MET A 224 19.87 21.60 -32.74
N LEU A 225 21.16 21.71 -32.37
CA LEU A 225 22.02 22.82 -32.77
C LEU A 225 22.31 22.85 -34.27
N ARG A 226 22.56 21.68 -34.89
CA ARG A 226 22.78 21.60 -36.35
C ARG A 226 21.53 21.99 -37.14
N TRP A 227 20.35 21.53 -36.73
CA TRP A 227 19.08 21.96 -37.32
C TRP A 227 18.83 23.47 -37.20
N MET A 228 19.11 24.08 -36.04
CA MET A 228 19.05 25.55 -35.85
C MET A 228 19.95 26.35 -36.80
N CYS A 229 21.04 25.73 -37.29
CA CYS A 229 21.99 26.32 -38.23
C CYS A 229 21.67 26.04 -39.71
N GLY A 230 20.63 25.25 -40.01
CA GLY A 230 20.40 24.74 -41.37
C GLY A 230 21.54 23.82 -41.85
N LYS A 231 22.11 23.01 -40.95
CA LYS A 231 23.26 22.15 -41.24
C LYS A 231 23.02 20.68 -40.93
N THR A 232 23.68 19.83 -41.72
CA THR A 232 23.54 18.37 -41.74
C THR A 232 24.80 17.69 -41.18
N ARG A 233 24.99 16.39 -41.46
CA ARG A 233 26.29 15.71 -41.32
C ARG A 233 27.13 15.79 -42.61
N GLN A 234 26.52 15.99 -43.78
CA GLN A 234 27.21 16.03 -45.09
C GLN A 234 28.06 17.29 -45.25
N ASP A 235 27.70 18.40 -44.58
CA ASP A 235 28.49 19.64 -44.56
C ASP A 235 29.91 19.49 -43.96
N LYS A 236 30.26 18.35 -43.33
CA LYS A 236 31.56 18.05 -42.69
C LYS A 236 32.05 19.06 -41.60
N ILE A 237 31.30 20.11 -41.28
CA ILE A 237 31.62 21.11 -40.24
C ILE A 237 31.83 20.43 -38.88
N ARG A 238 32.93 20.76 -38.18
CA ARG A 238 33.26 20.25 -36.83
C ARG A 238 32.23 20.71 -35.77
N ASN A 239 31.95 19.87 -34.77
CA ASN A 239 30.97 20.18 -33.71
C ASN A 239 31.29 21.46 -32.92
N GLY A 240 32.58 21.76 -32.69
CA GLY A 240 33.03 22.98 -32.02
C GLY A 240 32.59 24.26 -32.75
N ALA A 241 32.84 24.35 -34.06
CA ALA A 241 32.47 25.52 -34.87
C ALA A 241 30.94 25.77 -34.89
N ILE A 242 30.11 24.72 -34.84
CA ILE A 242 28.65 24.88 -34.68
C ILE A 242 28.32 25.50 -33.31
N ARG A 243 28.92 24.99 -32.24
CA ARG A 243 28.73 25.50 -30.87
C ARG A 243 29.20 26.93 -30.70
N GLU A 244 30.34 27.28 -31.26
CA GLU A 244 30.90 28.64 -31.29
C GLU A 244 30.00 29.61 -32.06
N ARG A 245 29.57 29.25 -33.28
CA ARG A 245 28.70 30.07 -34.12
C ARG A 245 27.38 30.39 -33.41
N VAL A 246 26.77 29.42 -32.74
CA VAL A 246 25.55 29.59 -31.92
C VAL A 246 25.84 30.24 -30.55
N GLY A 247 27.08 30.15 -30.04
CA GLY A 247 27.51 30.70 -28.75
C GLY A 247 27.09 29.83 -27.56
N VAL A 248 27.36 28.53 -27.60
CA VAL A 248 26.89 27.55 -26.60
C VAL A 248 27.97 26.53 -26.22
N ALA A 249 28.52 26.65 -25.01
CA ALA A 249 29.41 25.63 -24.44
C ALA A 249 28.71 24.26 -24.35
N PRO A 250 29.38 23.11 -24.58
CA PRO A 250 28.80 21.77 -24.56
C PRO A 250 27.86 21.45 -23.38
N ILE A 251 26.79 20.69 -23.66
CA ILE A 251 25.82 20.28 -22.63
C ILE A 251 26.41 19.38 -21.53
N VAL A 252 27.45 18.60 -21.82
CA VAL A 252 28.10 17.72 -20.83
C VAL A 252 28.88 18.55 -19.79
N GLU A 253 29.61 19.59 -20.21
CA GLU A 253 30.24 20.55 -19.30
C GLU A 253 29.20 21.23 -18.41
N LYS A 254 28.07 21.68 -18.98
CA LYS A 254 26.98 22.28 -18.19
C LYS A 254 26.24 21.29 -17.28
N MET A 255 26.35 19.98 -17.53
CA MET A 255 25.87 18.93 -16.64
C MET A 255 26.83 18.74 -15.45
N VAL A 256 28.15 18.79 -15.70
CA VAL A 256 29.19 18.80 -14.64
C VAL A 256 29.05 20.05 -13.77
N GLU A 257 28.97 21.24 -14.38
CA GLU A 257 28.76 22.50 -13.64
C GLU A 257 27.49 22.50 -12.78
N ASN A 258 26.36 22.01 -13.32
CA ASN A 258 25.12 21.92 -12.53
C ASN A 258 25.30 21.01 -11.31
N ARG A 259 25.93 19.84 -11.49
CA ARG A 259 26.17 18.86 -10.43
C ARG A 259 27.17 19.36 -9.39
N LEU A 260 28.30 19.94 -9.79
CA LEU A 260 29.28 20.54 -8.88
C LEU A 260 28.71 21.77 -8.15
N ARG A 261 27.89 22.60 -8.81
CA ARG A 261 27.19 23.72 -8.17
C ARG A 261 26.14 23.24 -7.16
N TRP A 262 25.40 22.18 -7.47
CA TRP A 262 24.44 21.55 -6.56
C TRP A 262 25.17 20.94 -5.35
N PHE A 263 26.20 20.13 -5.59
CA PHE A 263 27.06 19.55 -4.54
C PHE A 263 27.66 20.64 -3.64
N GLY A 264 28.23 21.71 -4.22
CA GLY A 264 28.72 22.85 -3.45
C GLY A 264 27.63 23.60 -2.68
N HIS A 265 26.37 23.57 -3.12
CA HIS A 265 25.23 24.11 -2.36
C HIS A 265 24.85 23.22 -1.19
N VAL A 266 24.91 21.89 -1.36
CA VAL A 266 24.79 20.93 -0.26
C VAL A 266 25.91 21.14 0.77
N GLU A 267 27.15 21.30 0.30
CA GLU A 267 28.33 21.53 1.14
C GLU A 267 28.45 22.91 1.80
N ARG A 268 27.48 23.82 1.55
CA ARG A 268 27.37 25.10 2.26
C ARG A 268 26.16 25.19 3.20
N ARG A 269 25.28 24.17 3.24
CA ARG A 269 24.21 24.09 4.23
C ARG A 269 24.74 23.57 5.58
N PRO A 270 24.00 23.79 6.69
CA PRO A 270 24.29 23.14 7.98
C PRO A 270 24.38 21.61 7.85
N VAL A 271 25.17 20.97 8.72
CA VAL A 271 25.43 19.51 8.69
C VAL A 271 24.16 18.71 8.97
N ASP A 272 23.36 19.24 9.87
CA ASP A 272 22.00 18.88 10.26
C ASP A 272 20.93 19.02 9.15
N SER A 273 21.22 19.75 8.07
CA SER A 273 20.26 19.88 6.95
C SER A 273 20.11 18.57 6.17
N VAL A 274 18.86 18.19 5.86
CA VAL A 274 18.48 16.88 5.27
C VAL A 274 19.38 16.49 4.08
N VAL A 275 19.59 17.41 3.14
CA VAL A 275 20.39 17.15 1.93
C VAL A 275 21.87 16.89 2.26
N ARG A 276 22.43 17.59 3.25
CA ARG A 276 23.84 17.40 3.66
C ARG A 276 24.03 16.15 4.51
N ARG A 277 23.04 15.75 5.31
CA ARG A 277 23.04 14.45 5.99
C ARG A 277 23.06 13.29 4.98
N VAL A 278 22.27 13.36 3.91
CA VAL A 278 22.25 12.35 2.82
C VAL A 278 23.60 12.26 2.09
N ASP A 279 24.30 13.38 1.94
CA ASP A 279 25.64 13.41 1.34
C ASP A 279 26.78 12.89 2.25
N GLN A 280 26.55 12.62 3.54
CA GLN A 280 27.63 12.24 4.49
C GLN A 280 27.55 10.81 5.04
N MET A 281 26.61 10.00 4.55
CA MET A 281 26.41 8.62 4.99
C MET A 281 27.43 7.68 4.33
N GLU A 282 27.80 6.49 4.85
CA GLU A 282 28.93 5.69 4.29
C GLU A 282 28.66 4.21 3.92
N ARG A 283 29.40 3.66 2.92
CA ARG A 283 29.11 2.35 2.28
C ARG A 283 29.72 1.20 3.08
N ARG A 284 28.88 0.46 3.81
CA ARG A 284 29.27 -0.87 4.30
C ARG A 284 29.57 -1.78 3.10
N GLN A 285 30.73 -2.43 3.13
CA GLN A 285 31.26 -3.20 2.01
C GLN A 285 30.35 -4.39 1.67
N THR A 286 30.04 -4.57 0.38
CA THR A 286 29.30 -5.72 -0.15
C THR A 286 30.22 -6.54 -1.06
N ILE A 287 30.07 -7.87 -1.01
CA ILE A 287 30.96 -8.81 -1.70
C ILE A 287 30.89 -8.58 -3.22
N ARG A 288 32.07 -8.40 -3.85
CA ARG A 288 32.18 -8.12 -5.30
C ARG A 288 31.86 -9.36 -6.13
N GLY A 289 30.81 -9.29 -6.95
CA GLY A 289 30.61 -10.24 -8.05
C GLY A 289 31.60 -10.03 -9.21
N ARG A 290 31.74 -11.02 -10.09
CA ARG A 290 32.54 -10.90 -11.34
C ARG A 290 31.87 -9.89 -12.29
N GLY A 291 32.59 -8.81 -12.62
CA GLY A 291 32.14 -7.79 -13.56
C GLY A 291 32.69 -6.40 -13.21
N ARG A 292 32.39 -5.38 -14.02
CA ARG A 292 32.69 -3.99 -13.69
C ARG A 292 31.65 -3.44 -12.70
N PRO A 293 32.03 -2.80 -11.58
CA PRO A 293 31.09 -2.18 -10.65
C PRO A 293 30.13 -1.18 -11.30
N LYS A 294 28.90 -1.06 -10.77
CA LYS A 294 27.95 -0.01 -11.17
C LYS A 294 28.47 1.35 -10.73
N LYS A 295 28.66 2.28 -11.69
CA LYS A 295 29.11 3.66 -11.43
C LYS A 295 28.14 4.37 -10.47
N THR A 296 28.62 4.92 -9.36
CA THR A 296 27.77 5.58 -8.34
C THR A 296 27.71 7.10 -8.52
N ILE A 297 26.71 7.77 -7.91
CA ILE A 297 26.63 9.25 -7.92
C ILE A 297 27.88 9.91 -7.32
N ARG A 298 28.55 9.28 -6.35
CA ARG A 298 29.79 9.83 -5.77
C ARG A 298 31.10 9.29 -6.31
N GLU A 299 31.08 8.24 -7.12
CA GLU A 299 32.17 8.01 -8.08
C GLU A 299 32.08 9.00 -9.26
N VAL A 300 30.87 9.43 -9.64
CA VAL A 300 30.66 10.51 -10.61
C VAL A 300 31.12 11.84 -10.02
N ILE A 301 30.59 12.23 -8.86
CA ILE A 301 31.01 13.46 -8.17
C ILE A 301 32.51 13.40 -7.85
N LYS A 302 33.06 12.32 -7.25
CA LYS A 302 34.52 12.18 -7.07
C LYS A 302 35.29 12.36 -8.38
N LYS A 303 34.86 11.79 -9.51
CA LYS A 303 35.58 11.98 -10.78
C LYS A 303 35.45 13.42 -11.32
N ASP A 304 34.27 14.04 -11.21
CA ASP A 304 34.09 15.44 -11.60
C ASP A 304 34.93 16.36 -10.71
N LEU A 305 34.97 16.04 -9.42
CA LEU A 305 35.78 16.69 -8.42
C LEU A 305 37.27 16.42 -8.67
N GLU A 306 37.75 15.23 -9.02
CA GLU A 306 39.16 14.95 -9.41
C GLU A 306 39.56 15.70 -10.69
N LEU A 307 38.63 15.89 -11.63
CA LEU A 307 38.82 16.72 -12.82
C LEU A 307 38.82 18.24 -12.51
N ASN A 308 38.56 18.63 -11.25
CA ASN A 308 38.52 20.01 -10.72
C ASN A 308 39.04 20.07 -9.24
N ASP A 309 39.91 19.14 -8.84
CA ASP A 309 40.57 18.87 -7.53
C ASP A 309 39.78 18.64 -6.15
N LEU A 310 38.85 17.64 -5.93
CA LEU A 310 38.11 17.26 -4.64
C LEU A 310 37.53 15.75 -4.48
N ASP A 311 36.73 15.33 -3.44
CA ASP A 311 36.25 13.89 -3.13
C ASP A 311 34.95 13.64 -2.20
N ARG A 312 34.28 12.41 -2.12
CA ARG A 312 33.31 11.87 -1.03
C ARG A 312 32.62 10.41 -1.15
N ASN A 313 31.90 9.86 -0.11
CA ASN A 313 31.32 8.45 0.05
C ASN A 313 29.87 8.29 0.73
N MET A 314 29.01 7.21 0.54
CA MET A 314 27.47 7.09 0.67
C MET A 314 26.83 5.90 1.52
N GLY A 315 25.61 5.89 2.16
CA GLY A 315 24.87 4.61 2.57
C GLY A 315 23.78 4.60 3.73
N LEU A 316 22.82 3.63 3.85
CA LEU A 316 21.72 3.64 4.90
C LEU A 316 21.07 2.30 5.40
N LEU A 317 20.66 2.25 6.70
CA LEU A 317 19.83 1.20 7.39
C LEU A 317 18.55 1.76 8.11
N LYS A 318 17.69 0.89 8.69
CA LYS A 318 16.45 1.30 9.41
C LYS A 318 16.68 2.15 10.68
N HIS A 319 17.61 1.73 11.56
CA HIS A 319 17.94 2.49 12.77
C HIS A 319 18.67 3.80 12.41
N GLU A 320 19.60 3.73 11.46
CA GLU A 320 20.25 4.89 10.86
C GLU A 320 19.20 5.85 10.24
N GLY A 321 18.09 5.35 9.69
CA GLY A 321 16.97 6.16 9.20
C GLY A 321 16.20 6.92 10.31
N LYS A 322 15.95 6.27 11.45
CA LYS A 322 15.40 6.92 12.66
C LYS A 322 16.34 8.03 13.17
N GLU A 323 17.65 7.79 13.13
CA GLU A 323 18.71 8.73 13.54
C GLU A 323 18.88 9.90 12.55
N ARG A 324 18.74 9.64 11.25
CA ARG A 324 18.99 10.62 10.17
C ARG A 324 17.78 11.46 9.79
N PHE A 325 16.56 11.00 10.06
CA PHE A 325 15.32 11.69 9.68
C PHE A 325 14.30 11.82 10.83
N GLY A 326 14.74 11.76 12.09
CA GLY A 326 13.91 11.59 13.30
C GLY A 326 12.48 12.18 13.29
N SER A 327 12.30 13.46 12.99
CA SER A 327 10.97 14.09 12.90
C SER A 327 10.12 13.56 11.74
N ALA A 328 10.66 13.54 10.53
CA ALA A 328 10.00 13.00 9.33
C ALA A 328 9.76 11.49 9.43
N PHE A 329 10.67 10.73 10.03
CA PHE A 329 10.49 9.31 10.33
C PHE A 329 9.39 9.09 11.38
N ARG A 330 9.30 9.95 12.41
CA ARG A 330 8.21 9.92 13.39
C ARG A 330 6.86 10.27 12.75
N GLN A 331 6.80 11.27 11.87
CA GLN A 331 5.60 11.56 11.09
C GLN A 331 5.20 10.36 10.23
N TRP A 332 6.14 9.79 9.46
CA TRP A 332 5.92 8.55 8.71
C TRP A 332 5.48 7.36 9.59
N GLN A 333 5.85 7.30 10.88
CA GLN A 333 5.34 6.27 11.79
C GLN A 333 3.92 6.56 12.31
N VAL A 334 3.63 7.80 12.73
CA VAL A 334 2.37 8.19 13.40
C VAL A 334 1.26 8.53 12.42
N ASP A 335 1.56 9.33 11.40
CA ASP A 335 0.63 9.79 10.36
C ASP A 335 1.28 9.66 8.98
N ALA A 336 1.23 8.44 8.46
CA ALA A 336 1.71 8.13 7.12
C ALA A 336 0.77 8.65 6.02
N ALA A 337 -0.50 8.92 6.33
CA ALA A 337 -1.50 9.41 5.36
C ALA A 337 -1.25 10.88 4.99
N ASN A 338 -0.79 11.69 5.94
CA ASN A 338 -0.39 13.08 5.73
C ASN A 338 1.13 13.29 5.72
N PHE A 339 1.91 12.20 5.66
CA PHE A 339 3.36 12.29 5.42
C PHE A 339 3.62 12.87 4.02
N ASN A 340 4.06 14.14 3.99
CA ASN A 340 4.47 14.81 2.78
C ASN A 340 5.99 14.71 2.58
N ILE A 341 6.43 14.51 1.34
CA ILE A 341 7.84 14.53 0.96
C ILE A 341 8.01 15.24 -0.38
N ASP A 342 8.72 16.37 -0.40
CA ASP A 342 8.92 17.22 -1.59
C ASP A 342 7.62 17.59 -2.35
N GLY A 343 6.50 17.71 -1.64
CA GLY A 343 5.17 18.00 -2.19
C GLY A 343 4.30 16.76 -2.45
N HIS A 344 4.90 15.57 -2.52
CA HIS A 344 4.20 14.29 -2.71
C HIS A 344 3.60 13.74 -1.41
N TYR A 345 2.53 12.96 -1.53
CA TYR A 345 1.87 12.26 -0.41
C TYR A 345 1.83 10.75 -0.70
N PRO A 346 2.92 9.99 -0.43
CA PRO A 346 3.09 8.64 -0.97
C PRO A 346 1.96 7.65 -0.66
N VAL A 347 1.29 7.74 0.49
CA VAL A 347 0.17 6.85 0.84
C VAL A 347 -1.13 7.23 0.13
N ARG A 348 -1.37 8.53 -0.10
CA ARG A 348 -2.54 9.01 -0.86
C ARG A 348 -2.39 8.62 -2.34
N GLU A 349 -1.22 8.88 -2.92
CA GLU A 349 -0.85 8.46 -4.28
C GLU A 349 -0.97 6.94 -4.47
N LEU A 350 -0.64 6.15 -3.44
CA LEU A 350 -0.80 4.69 -3.46
C LEU A 350 -2.27 4.25 -3.44
N TRP A 351 -3.14 4.97 -2.73
CA TRP A 351 -4.59 4.71 -2.74
C TRP A 351 -5.22 5.05 -4.11
N ASP A 352 -4.81 6.16 -4.73
CA ASP A 352 -5.22 6.50 -6.11
C ASP A 352 -4.76 5.42 -7.11
N ARG A 353 -3.55 4.90 -6.91
CA ARG A 353 -2.99 3.82 -7.73
C ARG A 353 -3.72 2.48 -7.50
N ALA A 354 -4.08 2.15 -6.27
CA ALA A 354 -4.89 0.96 -5.97
C ALA A 354 -6.29 1.03 -6.60
N ARG A 355 -6.97 2.18 -6.56
CA ARG A 355 -8.22 2.42 -7.31
C ARG A 355 -8.02 2.21 -8.81
N SER A 356 -6.91 2.70 -9.36
CA SER A 356 -6.55 2.53 -10.78
C SER A 356 -6.28 1.07 -11.17
N CYS A 357 -5.70 0.27 -10.26
CA CYS A 357 -5.55 -1.18 -10.45
C CYS A 357 -6.91 -1.90 -10.48
N TRP A 358 -7.83 -1.56 -9.57
CA TRP A 358 -9.14 -2.20 -9.52
C TRP A 358 -9.93 -2.02 -10.83
N THR A 359 -9.89 -0.83 -11.44
CA THR A 359 -10.50 -0.60 -12.76
C THR A 359 -10.01 -1.58 -13.82
N LYS A 360 -8.72 -1.98 -13.79
CA LYS A 360 -8.15 -2.95 -14.74
C LYS A 360 -8.53 -4.39 -14.42
N ILE A 361 -8.44 -4.79 -13.14
CA ILE A 361 -8.80 -6.15 -12.67
C ILE A 361 -10.27 -6.45 -12.95
N LEU A 362 -11.15 -5.48 -12.69
CA LEU A 362 -12.60 -5.64 -12.86
C LEU A 362 -13.03 -5.59 -14.34
N ALA A 363 -12.30 -4.85 -15.19
CA ALA A 363 -12.56 -4.79 -16.63
C ALA A 363 -11.96 -5.95 -17.45
N HIS A 364 -11.12 -6.80 -16.86
CA HIS A 364 -10.67 -8.05 -17.50
C HIS A 364 -11.81 -9.08 -17.53
N ASP A 365 -11.93 -9.90 -18.57
CA ASP A 365 -13.04 -10.86 -18.69
C ASP A 365 -12.92 -12.07 -17.75
N SER A 366 -11.73 -12.33 -17.17
CA SER A 366 -11.46 -13.40 -16.19
C SER A 366 -12.39 -13.36 -14.97
N ARG A 367 -12.91 -14.52 -14.56
CA ARG A 367 -13.66 -14.74 -13.33
C ARG A 367 -12.75 -15.00 -12.12
N SER A 368 -11.60 -15.65 -12.31
CA SER A 368 -10.63 -15.89 -11.22
C SER A 368 -9.27 -15.26 -11.54
N VAL A 369 -8.81 -14.36 -10.66
CA VAL A 369 -7.61 -13.53 -10.89
C VAL A 369 -6.62 -13.61 -9.73
N LEU A 370 -5.41 -14.06 -10.03
CA LEU A 370 -4.25 -13.99 -9.12
C LEU A 370 -3.56 -12.62 -9.28
N VAL A 371 -3.21 -11.96 -8.17
CA VAL A 371 -2.46 -10.69 -8.18
C VAL A 371 -1.28 -10.76 -7.21
N VAL A 372 -0.05 -10.72 -7.73
CA VAL A 372 1.17 -10.86 -6.92
C VAL A 372 1.93 -9.54 -6.81
N ALA A 373 1.90 -8.89 -5.65
CA ALA A 373 2.47 -7.56 -5.44
C ALA A 373 3.19 -7.39 -4.08
N HIS A 374 3.01 -6.25 -3.40
CA HIS A 374 3.84 -5.82 -2.26
C HIS A 374 3.02 -5.35 -1.05
N ASN A 375 3.69 -5.10 0.07
CA ASN A 375 3.04 -4.84 1.35
C ASN A 375 2.12 -3.62 1.31
N ALA A 376 2.59 -2.48 0.82
CA ALA A 376 1.79 -1.27 0.86
C ALA A 376 0.65 -1.32 -0.15
N VAL A 377 0.94 -1.77 -1.39
CA VAL A 377 -0.07 -1.82 -2.45
C VAL A 377 -1.17 -2.86 -2.19
N ASN A 378 -0.86 -4.02 -1.59
CA ASN A 378 -1.91 -4.97 -1.18
C ASN A 378 -2.80 -4.39 -0.08
N GLN A 379 -2.24 -3.65 0.89
CA GLN A 379 -3.04 -2.96 1.91
C GLN A 379 -3.96 -1.92 1.28
N ALA A 380 -3.45 -1.10 0.35
CA ALA A 380 -4.24 -0.12 -0.38
C ALA A 380 -5.33 -0.77 -1.25
N LEU A 381 -5.04 -1.91 -1.90
CA LEU A 381 -6.03 -2.68 -2.67
C LEU A 381 -7.17 -3.18 -1.77
N VAL A 382 -6.88 -3.89 -0.67
CA VAL A 382 -7.94 -4.36 0.24
C VAL A 382 -8.69 -3.18 0.84
N ALA A 383 -8.00 -2.16 1.35
CA ALA A 383 -8.62 -0.99 1.96
C ALA A 383 -9.59 -0.29 1.00
N THR A 384 -9.15 0.03 -0.22
CA THR A 384 -10.01 0.68 -1.23
C THR A 384 -11.20 -0.18 -1.64
N ALA A 385 -11.06 -1.51 -1.66
CA ALA A 385 -12.15 -2.43 -1.97
C ALA A 385 -13.25 -2.46 -0.89
N ILE A 386 -12.90 -2.26 0.39
CA ILE A 386 -13.85 -2.14 1.51
C ILE A 386 -14.00 -0.69 2.03
N GLY A 387 -13.86 0.30 1.15
CA GLY A 387 -14.20 1.72 1.44
C GLY A 387 -13.24 2.48 2.36
N LEU A 388 -12.15 1.86 2.84
CA LEU A 388 -11.22 2.44 3.81
C LEU A 388 -10.22 3.40 3.14
N GLY A 389 -10.03 4.58 3.72
CA GLY A 389 -9.12 5.60 3.23
C GLY A 389 -7.64 5.41 3.63
N PRO A 390 -6.75 6.33 3.20
CA PRO A 390 -5.31 6.30 3.47
C PRO A 390 -4.93 6.16 4.95
N GLU A 391 -5.78 6.62 5.85
CA GLU A 391 -5.68 6.51 7.32
C GLU A 391 -5.83 5.08 7.87
N TYR A 392 -6.10 4.08 7.02
CA TYR A 392 -6.03 2.64 7.34
C TYR A 392 -4.74 1.97 6.87
N PHE A 393 -3.77 2.74 6.36
CA PHE A 393 -2.44 2.23 6.06
C PHE A 393 -1.78 1.66 7.33
N ARG A 394 -1.33 0.39 7.24
CA ARG A 394 -0.85 -0.46 8.34
C ARG A 394 -1.90 -0.97 9.34
N THR A 395 -3.19 -0.66 9.16
CA THR A 395 -4.29 -1.28 9.93
C THR A 395 -4.59 -2.70 9.45
N LEU A 396 -4.43 -2.99 8.16
CA LEU A 396 -4.54 -4.34 7.61
C LEU A 396 -3.13 -4.92 7.44
N LEU A 397 -2.85 -6.10 7.97
CA LEU A 397 -1.55 -6.75 7.81
C LEU A 397 -1.45 -7.50 6.47
N GLN A 398 -0.25 -7.52 5.89
CA GLN A 398 0.11 -8.30 4.71
C GLN A 398 1.51 -8.88 4.91
N SER A 399 1.61 -10.16 5.20
CA SER A 399 2.87 -10.90 5.44
C SER A 399 3.56 -11.29 4.13
N ASN A 400 4.85 -11.64 4.15
CA ASN A 400 5.49 -12.22 2.95
C ASN A 400 4.82 -13.56 2.62
N CYS A 401 4.37 -13.73 1.36
CA CYS A 401 3.49 -14.82 0.93
C CYS A 401 2.16 -14.91 1.71
N GLY A 402 1.71 -13.80 2.29
CA GLY A 402 0.35 -13.65 2.79
C GLY A 402 -0.64 -13.56 1.64
N VAL A 403 -1.72 -14.33 1.76
CA VAL A 403 -2.84 -14.45 0.80
C VAL A 403 -4.07 -13.74 1.37
N SER A 404 -4.70 -12.89 0.56
CA SER A 404 -6.02 -12.31 0.84
C SER A 404 -6.96 -12.59 -0.33
N VAL A 405 -8.25 -12.84 -0.05
CA VAL A 405 -9.25 -13.18 -1.07
C VAL A 405 -10.40 -12.17 -0.99
N LEU A 406 -10.72 -11.57 -2.13
CA LEU A 406 -11.84 -10.65 -2.32
C LEU A 406 -12.79 -11.23 -3.38
N ASP A 407 -14.06 -11.39 -3.01
CA ASP A 407 -15.13 -11.82 -3.91
C ASP A 407 -15.95 -10.59 -4.33
N PHE A 408 -16.07 -10.37 -5.64
CA PHE A 408 -16.85 -9.29 -6.25
C PHE A 408 -18.08 -9.89 -6.92
N ILE A 409 -19.27 -9.45 -6.52
CA ILE A 409 -20.57 -10.01 -6.94
C ILE A 409 -21.35 -8.93 -7.70
N PRO A 410 -21.81 -9.18 -8.95
CA PRO A 410 -22.58 -8.20 -9.72
C PRO A 410 -23.91 -7.86 -9.03
N ARG A 411 -24.41 -6.64 -9.28
CA ARG A 411 -25.76 -6.22 -8.91
C ARG A 411 -26.72 -6.42 -10.09
N SER A 412 -27.92 -6.90 -9.82
CA SER A 412 -29.01 -7.03 -10.80
C SER A 412 -29.39 -5.70 -11.46
N GLU A 413 -29.35 -4.61 -10.69
CA GLU A 413 -29.65 -3.24 -11.14
C GLU A 413 -28.44 -2.56 -11.83
N GLY A 414 -27.30 -3.25 -11.91
CA GLY A 414 -26.03 -2.66 -12.35
C GLY A 414 -25.35 -1.78 -11.29
N GLY A 415 -24.40 -0.95 -11.73
CA GLY A 415 -23.53 -0.20 -10.83
C GLY A 415 -22.42 -1.05 -10.20
N SER A 416 -21.77 -0.53 -9.16
CA SER A 416 -20.61 -1.16 -8.54
C SER A 416 -20.96 -2.48 -7.85
N PRO A 417 -20.16 -3.55 -7.99
CA PRO A 417 -20.43 -4.85 -7.37
C PRO A 417 -20.53 -4.78 -5.84
N HIS A 418 -21.21 -5.75 -5.23
CA HIS A 418 -20.99 -6.06 -3.82
C HIS A 418 -19.60 -6.68 -3.66
N ILE A 419 -18.87 -6.26 -2.64
CA ILE A 419 -17.48 -6.67 -2.40
C ILE A 419 -17.41 -7.33 -1.04
N CYS A 420 -16.92 -8.56 -0.98
CA CYS A 420 -16.71 -9.30 0.26
C CYS A 420 -15.23 -9.62 0.46
N LEU A 421 -14.64 -9.12 1.55
CA LEU A 421 -13.35 -9.57 2.05
C LEU A 421 -13.54 -10.97 2.64
N ASN A 422 -13.31 -11.99 1.81
CA ASN A 422 -13.47 -13.38 2.17
C ASN A 422 -12.39 -13.83 3.16
N ARG A 423 -11.13 -13.44 2.89
CA ARG A 423 -9.94 -13.77 3.73
C ARG A 423 -8.93 -12.63 3.72
N LEU A 424 -8.30 -12.37 4.86
CA LEU A 424 -7.16 -11.46 4.99
C LEU A 424 -5.94 -12.20 5.54
N ASN A 425 -4.85 -12.17 4.78
CA ASN A 425 -3.50 -12.52 5.24
C ASN A 425 -3.34 -13.94 5.82
N GLN A 426 -3.90 -14.97 5.17
CA GLN A 426 -3.49 -16.36 5.45
C GLN A 426 -2.04 -16.58 5.00
N THR A 427 -1.23 -17.31 5.77
CA THR A 427 0.23 -17.39 5.54
C THR A 427 0.80 -18.81 5.60
N PRO A 428 1.87 -19.12 4.83
CA PRO A 428 2.65 -20.37 4.89
C PRO A 428 3.18 -20.86 6.25
N GLY A 429 3.08 -20.04 7.30
CA GLY A 429 3.26 -20.43 8.69
C GLY A 429 2.22 -19.70 9.55
N SER A 430 2.04 -20.09 10.82
CA SER A 430 1.00 -19.53 11.69
C SER A 430 0.96 -17.99 11.65
N SER A 431 -0.17 -17.42 11.22
CA SER A 431 -0.39 -15.97 11.30
C SER A 431 -0.50 -15.48 12.74
N ILE A 432 -0.76 -16.39 13.68
CA ILE A 432 -0.98 -16.13 15.10
C ILE A 432 0.35 -16.07 15.86
N ALA A 433 1.37 -16.83 15.45
CA ALA A 433 2.71 -16.80 16.03
C ALA A 433 3.31 -15.37 16.03
N GLY A 434 4.19 -15.09 17.00
CA GLY A 434 4.61 -13.74 17.37
C GLY A 434 5.32 -12.90 16.29
N GLY A 435 5.39 -11.58 16.52
CA GLY A 435 6.16 -10.63 15.70
C GLY A 435 5.37 -9.38 15.29
N LYS A 436 6.04 -8.47 14.57
CA LYS A 436 5.61 -7.07 14.42
C LYS A 436 4.33 -6.84 13.58
N SER A 437 3.34 -6.21 14.18
CA SER A 437 2.12 -5.68 13.52
C SER A 437 2.25 -4.18 13.28
N GLY A 438 1.98 -3.75 12.04
CA GLY A 438 2.26 -2.38 11.57
C GLY A 438 3.74 -1.94 11.65
N GLY A 439 4.67 -2.85 11.97
CA GLY A 439 6.08 -2.56 12.22
C GLY A 439 6.45 -2.30 13.69
N ARG A 440 5.51 -2.46 14.62
CA ARG A 440 5.66 -2.40 16.08
C ARG A 440 5.38 -3.78 16.68
N GLU A 441 5.88 -4.10 17.87
CA GLU A 441 5.39 -5.30 18.57
C GLU A 441 3.97 -5.03 19.11
N PRO A 442 3.08 -6.04 19.16
CA PRO A 442 1.79 -5.92 19.86
C PRO A 442 2.01 -5.86 21.39
N SER A 443 1.20 -5.08 22.11
CA SER A 443 1.20 -5.09 23.59
C SER A 443 -0.07 -5.70 24.20
N LYS A 444 -1.19 -5.68 23.47
CA LYS A 444 -2.42 -6.42 23.77
C LYS A 444 -2.97 -7.05 22.48
N ARG A 445 -3.77 -8.10 22.59
CA ARG A 445 -4.32 -8.87 21.46
C ARG A 445 -5.71 -9.41 21.77
N ILE A 446 -6.60 -9.33 20.79
CA ILE A 446 -7.91 -9.99 20.77
C ILE A 446 -7.89 -11.05 19.66
N ILE A 447 -8.31 -12.27 19.99
CA ILE A 447 -8.48 -13.37 19.03
C ILE A 447 -9.95 -13.75 18.98
N LEU A 448 -10.61 -13.51 17.85
CA LEU A 448 -12.00 -13.90 17.61
C LEU A 448 -12.03 -15.29 16.96
N ILE A 449 -12.70 -16.24 17.60
CA ILE A 449 -12.82 -17.62 17.11
C ILE A 449 -14.30 -17.95 16.89
N CYS A 450 -14.68 -18.12 15.64
CA CYS A 450 -16.05 -18.51 15.30
C CYS A 450 -16.33 -19.91 15.88
N ASN A 451 -17.53 -20.11 16.43
CA ASN A 451 -17.92 -21.42 16.96
C ASN A 451 -17.78 -22.53 15.89
N GLY A 452 -17.49 -23.75 16.36
CA GLY A 452 -17.51 -24.92 15.48
C GLY A 452 -18.90 -25.24 14.94
N SER A 453 -18.95 -26.04 13.88
CA SER A 453 -20.20 -26.46 13.22
C SER A 453 -21.15 -27.22 14.15
N THR A 454 -22.44 -26.96 14.00
CA THR A 454 -23.55 -27.66 14.71
C THR A 454 -24.31 -28.58 13.75
N GLN A 455 -25.28 -29.34 14.26
CA GLN A 455 -26.13 -30.18 13.40
C GLN A 455 -27.00 -29.38 12.41
N GLY A 456 -27.33 -28.11 12.72
CA GLY A 456 -28.07 -27.23 11.81
C GLY A 456 -27.24 -26.62 10.67
N ASN A 457 -25.93 -26.87 10.61
CA ASN A 457 -25.05 -26.33 9.58
C ASN A 457 -24.87 -27.27 8.36
N THR A 458 -25.58 -28.40 8.31
CA THR A 458 -25.34 -29.49 7.34
C THR A 458 -26.57 -29.90 6.52
N GLU A 459 -27.71 -29.21 6.69
CA GLU A 459 -28.96 -29.42 5.96
C GLU A 459 -29.52 -28.04 5.55
N ASP A 460 -30.49 -27.98 4.63
CA ASP A 460 -31.14 -26.72 4.17
C ASP A 460 -32.08 -26.08 5.21
N VAL A 461 -31.73 -26.23 6.50
CA VAL A 461 -32.42 -25.69 7.65
C VAL A 461 -31.88 -24.30 7.97
N PHE A 462 -32.75 -23.43 8.48
CA PHE A 462 -32.43 -22.04 8.80
C PHE A 462 -31.19 -21.93 9.72
N PRO A 463 -30.17 -21.10 9.42
CA PRO A 463 -28.91 -21.05 10.18
C PRO A 463 -29.04 -20.61 11.64
N PHE A 464 -30.22 -20.14 12.03
CA PHE A 464 -30.57 -19.74 13.40
C PHE A 464 -31.47 -20.79 14.08
N GLY A 465 -31.34 -22.07 13.69
CA GLY A 465 -32.08 -23.25 14.15
C GLY A 465 -31.87 -23.66 15.62
N GLY A 466 -31.82 -22.68 16.51
CA GLY A 466 -31.74 -22.84 17.96
C GLY A 466 -30.36 -23.13 18.52
N ASP A 467 -30.32 -23.15 19.85
CA ASP A 467 -29.15 -23.38 20.69
C ASP A 467 -28.66 -24.85 20.64
N GLN A 468 -28.06 -25.22 19.50
CA GLN A 468 -27.54 -26.56 19.22
C GLN A 468 -26.10 -26.76 19.72
N PRO A 469 -25.73 -27.98 20.16
CA PRO A 469 -24.34 -28.32 20.48
C PRO A 469 -23.49 -28.47 19.20
N LEU A 470 -22.16 -28.55 19.40
CA LEU A 470 -21.21 -28.90 18.34
C LEU A 470 -21.51 -30.30 17.76
N ASN A 471 -21.38 -30.43 16.44
CA ASN A 471 -21.28 -31.73 15.78
C ASN A 471 -19.82 -32.21 15.78
N MET A 472 -19.54 -33.41 15.24
CA MET A 472 -18.18 -33.99 15.22
C MET A 472 -17.16 -33.10 14.49
N LEU A 473 -17.55 -32.46 13.39
CA LEU A 473 -16.71 -31.49 12.67
C LEU A 473 -16.47 -30.24 13.53
N GLY A 474 -17.47 -29.76 14.26
CA GLY A 474 -17.34 -28.64 15.20
C GLY A 474 -16.37 -28.91 16.34
N VAL A 475 -16.36 -30.13 16.88
CA VAL A 475 -15.36 -30.57 17.88
C VAL A 475 -13.95 -30.55 17.29
N ILE A 476 -13.76 -31.12 16.10
CA ILE A 476 -12.45 -31.13 15.40
C ILE A 476 -11.98 -29.70 15.09
N GLN A 477 -12.89 -28.82 14.64
CA GLN A 477 -12.60 -27.40 14.43
C GLN A 477 -12.15 -26.70 15.72
N SER A 478 -12.82 -26.95 16.83
CA SER A 478 -12.47 -26.39 18.14
C SER A 478 -11.10 -26.88 18.62
N GLN A 479 -10.81 -28.18 18.46
CA GLN A 479 -9.51 -28.78 18.76
C GLN A 479 -8.38 -28.16 17.92
N LYS A 480 -8.57 -28.07 16.60
CA LYS A 480 -7.57 -27.45 15.70
C LYS A 480 -7.36 -25.97 15.99
N SER A 481 -8.40 -25.23 16.36
CA SER A 481 -8.27 -23.84 16.82
C SER A 481 -7.52 -23.73 18.13
N ALA A 482 -7.66 -24.70 19.04
CA ALA A 482 -6.89 -24.76 20.29
C ALA A 482 -5.41 -25.14 20.05
N GLU A 483 -5.13 -26.08 19.14
CA GLU A 483 -3.77 -26.42 18.69
C GLU A 483 -3.02 -25.20 18.12
N LEU A 484 -3.70 -24.38 17.31
CA LEU A 484 -3.15 -23.15 16.73
C LEU A 484 -2.77 -22.10 17.80
N LEU A 485 -3.33 -22.20 19.00
CA LEU A 485 -3.07 -21.31 20.13
C LEU A 485 -1.99 -21.82 21.09
N LEU A 486 -1.42 -23.02 20.91
CA LEU A 486 -0.44 -23.60 21.86
C LEU A 486 0.80 -22.72 22.08
N ASP A 487 1.26 -22.02 21.04
CA ASP A 487 2.38 -21.06 21.12
C ASP A 487 2.02 -19.75 21.87
N LEU A 488 0.77 -19.55 22.30
CA LEU A 488 0.31 -18.31 22.92
C LEU A 488 0.05 -18.42 24.41
N LYS A 489 0.40 -17.34 25.10
CA LYS A 489 -0.02 -17.07 26.47
C LYS A 489 -1.51 -16.65 26.50
N VAL A 490 -2.46 -17.58 26.31
CA VAL A 490 -3.91 -17.32 26.53
C VAL A 490 -4.23 -17.33 28.03
N ASN A 491 -5.11 -16.45 28.48
CA ASN A 491 -5.41 -16.28 29.91
C ASN A 491 -6.89 -16.13 30.23
N SER A 492 -7.67 -15.42 29.40
CA SER A 492 -9.13 -15.41 29.51
C SER A 492 -9.79 -15.75 28.18
N ILE A 493 -10.89 -16.50 28.28
CA ILE A 493 -11.73 -16.91 27.16
C ILE A 493 -13.14 -16.39 27.44
N ILE A 494 -13.55 -15.39 26.69
CA ILE A 494 -14.91 -14.86 26.68
C ILE A 494 -15.74 -15.70 25.71
N SER A 495 -16.92 -16.15 26.12
CA SER A 495 -17.85 -16.91 25.29
C SER A 495 -19.23 -16.26 25.24
N SER A 496 -19.92 -16.43 24.11
CA SER A 496 -21.38 -16.34 24.03
C SER A 496 -22.06 -17.40 24.91
N LEU A 497 -23.34 -17.20 25.19
CA LEU A 497 -24.19 -18.10 26.01
C LEU A 497 -24.66 -19.37 25.25
N ASN A 498 -24.53 -19.39 23.93
CA ASN A 498 -24.94 -20.51 23.09
C ASN A 498 -24.00 -21.73 23.24
N LYS A 499 -24.56 -22.95 23.27
CA LYS A 499 -23.87 -24.23 23.50
C LYS A 499 -22.70 -24.49 22.56
N ALA A 500 -22.80 -24.10 21.29
CA ALA A 500 -21.71 -24.26 20.33
C ALA A 500 -20.51 -23.36 20.69
N CYS A 501 -20.78 -22.14 21.16
CA CYS A 501 -19.74 -21.22 21.64
C CYS A 501 -19.12 -21.74 22.94
N ILE A 502 -19.94 -22.14 23.91
CA ILE A 502 -19.47 -22.72 25.19
C ILE A 502 -18.62 -23.97 24.94
N GLY A 503 -19.09 -24.90 24.10
CA GLY A 503 -18.34 -26.12 23.76
C GLY A 503 -16.99 -25.82 23.09
N THR A 504 -16.95 -24.86 22.14
CA THR A 504 -15.70 -24.40 21.52
C THR A 504 -14.76 -23.77 22.56
N ALA A 505 -15.28 -22.92 23.44
CA ALA A 505 -14.50 -22.26 24.49
C ALA A 505 -13.93 -23.26 25.51
N THR A 506 -14.71 -24.24 25.96
CA THR A 506 -14.27 -25.29 26.90
C THR A 506 -13.19 -26.17 26.29
N ILE A 507 -13.30 -26.56 25.02
CA ILE A 507 -12.24 -27.32 24.31
C ILE A 507 -10.93 -26.52 24.26
N ILE A 508 -11.01 -25.22 23.98
CA ILE A 508 -9.83 -24.34 23.97
C ILE A 508 -9.21 -24.22 25.36
N SER A 509 -10.03 -24.03 26.41
CA SER A 509 -9.56 -23.95 27.80
C SER A 509 -8.81 -25.22 28.21
N GLN A 510 -9.41 -26.39 28.02
CA GLN A 510 -8.82 -27.69 28.37
C GLN A 510 -7.47 -27.95 27.70
N VAL A 511 -7.32 -27.58 26.42
CA VAL A 511 -6.06 -27.73 25.68
C VAL A 511 -5.00 -26.73 26.15
N GLN A 512 -5.39 -25.49 26.47
CA GLN A 512 -4.49 -24.44 26.98
C GLN A 512 -4.04 -24.69 28.43
N GLU A 513 -4.90 -25.25 29.26
CA GLU A 513 -4.59 -25.69 30.63
C GLU A 513 -3.64 -26.90 30.63
N ALA A 514 -3.80 -27.83 29.69
CA ALA A 514 -2.97 -29.03 29.56
C ALA A 514 -1.61 -28.80 28.86
N ALA A 515 -1.43 -27.70 28.13
CA ALA A 515 -0.22 -27.45 27.32
C ALA A 515 1.07 -27.42 28.16
N ASP A 516 1.02 -26.82 29.35
CA ASP A 516 2.17 -26.68 30.27
C ASP A 516 2.42 -27.98 31.10
N CYS A 517 1.60 -29.02 30.97
CA CYS A 517 1.69 -30.28 31.75
C CYS A 517 2.64 -31.35 31.16
N LEU A 518 3.45 -31.00 30.15
CA LEU A 518 4.41 -31.90 29.48
C LEU A 518 5.87 -31.69 29.90
N GLY A 519 6.13 -30.80 30.87
CA GLY A 519 7.45 -30.49 31.41
C GLY A 519 7.77 -31.18 32.75
N ALA A 520 9.01 -31.06 33.22
CA ALA A 520 9.40 -31.57 34.54
C ALA A 520 8.84 -30.72 35.70
N ASP A 521 8.78 -29.40 35.52
CA ASP A 521 8.24 -28.43 36.47
C ASP A 521 6.77 -28.11 36.15
N CYS A 522 5.88 -29.08 36.33
CA CYS A 522 4.44 -28.94 36.04
C CYS A 522 3.78 -27.90 36.97
N VAL A 523 3.50 -26.70 36.44
CA VAL A 523 2.64 -25.70 37.08
C VAL A 523 1.31 -25.65 36.32
N PRO A 524 0.19 -26.15 36.89
CA PRO A 524 -1.12 -26.06 36.24
C PRO A 524 -1.51 -24.62 35.96
N ARG A 525 -1.72 -24.33 34.67
CA ARG A 525 -2.13 -23.01 34.20
C ARG A 525 -3.65 -22.91 34.25
N TYR A 526 -4.19 -21.96 35.00
CA TYR A 526 -5.62 -21.64 34.94
C TYR A 526 -5.91 -20.66 33.78
N VAL A 527 -7.05 -20.87 33.12
CA VAL A 527 -7.59 -19.99 32.07
C VAL A 527 -8.98 -19.52 32.51
N GLU A 528 -9.18 -18.21 32.61
CA GLU A 528 -10.42 -17.62 33.10
C GLU A 528 -11.51 -17.64 32.02
N MET A 529 -12.44 -18.60 32.12
CA MET A 529 -13.63 -18.63 31.28
C MET A 529 -14.69 -17.63 31.78
N LYS A 530 -15.07 -16.67 30.91
CA LYS A 530 -16.12 -15.67 31.13
C LYS A 530 -17.25 -15.89 30.13
N GLN A 531 -18.51 -15.67 30.54
CA GLN A 531 -19.66 -15.65 29.63
C GLN A 531 -20.21 -14.22 29.51
N MET A 532 -20.50 -13.78 28.28
CA MET A 532 -21.02 -12.43 28.02
C MET A 532 -22.27 -12.48 27.15
N GLY A 533 -23.42 -12.09 27.71
CA GLY A 533 -24.69 -12.01 26.99
C GLY A 533 -24.69 -11.03 25.80
N SER A 534 -23.76 -10.07 25.77
CA SER A 534 -23.55 -9.20 24.61
C SER A 534 -23.06 -9.93 23.36
N PHE A 535 -22.58 -11.18 23.48
CA PHE A 535 -22.22 -12.05 22.36
C PHE A 535 -23.36 -12.99 21.89
N ASP A 536 -24.53 -13.00 22.55
CA ASP A 536 -25.67 -13.81 22.10
C ASP A 536 -26.44 -13.12 20.98
N VAL A 537 -26.35 -13.63 19.75
CA VAL A 537 -27.15 -13.15 18.61
C VAL A 537 -28.43 -13.95 18.39
N GLU A 538 -28.64 -15.06 19.09
CA GLU A 538 -29.76 -15.97 18.86
C GLU A 538 -31.09 -15.31 19.22
N THR A 539 -31.10 -14.50 20.29
CA THR A 539 -32.23 -13.65 20.68
C THR A 539 -32.56 -12.54 19.68
N ILE A 540 -31.65 -12.15 18.78
CA ILE A 540 -31.93 -11.20 17.68
C ILE A 540 -32.67 -11.92 16.56
N PHE A 541 -32.13 -13.05 16.08
CA PHE A 541 -32.64 -13.75 14.90
C PHE A 541 -33.92 -14.58 15.16
N LYS A 542 -34.20 -14.94 16.43
CA LYS A 542 -35.47 -15.60 16.82
C LYS A 542 -36.73 -14.72 16.75
N GLN A 543 -36.61 -13.40 16.60
CA GLN A 543 -37.76 -12.47 16.75
C GLN A 543 -38.69 -12.37 15.54
N THR A 544 -38.50 -13.17 14.47
CA THR A 544 -39.19 -13.01 13.19
C THR A 544 -39.51 -14.34 12.51
N GLU A 545 -40.69 -14.92 12.78
CA GLU A 545 -41.24 -16.02 11.95
C GLU A 545 -41.35 -15.60 10.47
N THR A 546 -41.65 -14.33 10.21
CA THR A 546 -41.73 -13.74 8.86
C THR A 546 -40.40 -13.65 8.12
N ALA A 547 -39.25 -13.74 8.80
CA ALA A 547 -37.95 -13.80 8.12
C ALA A 547 -37.65 -15.20 7.56
N SER A 548 -38.31 -16.24 8.09
CA SER A 548 -38.15 -17.63 7.65
C SER A 548 -38.30 -17.76 6.14
N ASN A 549 -39.45 -17.32 5.60
CA ASN A 549 -39.85 -17.54 4.22
C ASN A 549 -39.09 -16.66 3.18
N ALA A 550 -38.30 -15.69 3.64
CA ALA A 550 -37.51 -14.81 2.76
C ALA A 550 -36.05 -15.27 2.63
N ILE A 551 -35.55 -16.03 3.61
CA ILE A 551 -34.15 -16.50 3.70
C ILE A 551 -34.06 -18.02 3.48
N SER A 552 -35.16 -18.77 3.60
CA SER A 552 -35.27 -20.23 3.39
C SER A 552 -34.78 -20.76 2.04
N ASN A 553 -34.63 -19.90 1.03
CA ASN A 553 -34.32 -20.30 -0.34
C ASN A 553 -32.82 -20.18 -0.69
N PHE A 554 -31.93 -19.98 0.30
CA PHE A 554 -30.50 -19.81 0.07
C PHE A 554 -29.65 -20.55 1.12
N PRO A 555 -28.55 -21.22 0.71
CA PRO A 555 -27.68 -21.91 1.65
C PRO A 555 -27.01 -20.93 2.61
N PRO A 556 -26.85 -21.30 3.89
CA PRO A 556 -26.37 -20.40 4.92
C PRO A 556 -24.89 -20.02 4.76
N PHE A 557 -24.50 -18.87 5.32
CA PHE A 557 -23.12 -18.37 5.37
C PHE A 557 -22.42 -18.15 4.02
N GLN A 558 -23.16 -17.86 2.94
CA GLN A 558 -22.54 -17.39 1.69
C GLN A 558 -21.95 -15.96 1.83
N PRO A 559 -20.87 -15.61 1.11
CA PRO A 559 -20.26 -14.28 1.16
C PRO A 559 -21.27 -13.14 0.99
N GLY A 560 -21.30 -12.23 1.97
CA GLY A 560 -22.21 -11.08 1.98
C GLY A 560 -23.67 -11.39 2.36
N TRP A 561 -23.98 -12.55 2.95
CA TRP A 561 -25.33 -12.89 3.42
C TRP A 561 -25.98 -11.82 4.32
N LEU A 562 -25.17 -11.12 5.14
CA LEU A 562 -25.65 -10.02 6.00
C LEU A 562 -26.25 -8.82 5.23
N ASN A 563 -25.99 -8.67 3.93
CA ASN A 563 -26.66 -7.67 3.08
C ASN A 563 -28.11 -8.06 2.72
N ARG A 564 -28.51 -9.32 2.94
CA ARG A 564 -29.87 -9.84 2.68
C ARG A 564 -30.74 -9.89 3.94
N VAL A 565 -30.20 -9.48 5.08
CA VAL A 565 -30.89 -9.45 6.38
C VAL A 565 -31.60 -8.10 6.55
N ASP A 566 -32.81 -8.12 7.12
CA ASP A 566 -33.61 -6.93 7.44
C ASP A 566 -32.81 -5.85 8.20
N ASP A 567 -33.07 -4.58 7.89
CA ASP A 567 -32.33 -3.46 8.48
C ASP A 567 -32.54 -3.30 9.99
N GLY A 568 -33.73 -3.64 10.49
CA GLY A 568 -34.01 -3.67 11.93
C GLY A 568 -33.15 -4.72 12.64
N LEU A 569 -32.99 -5.92 12.04
CA LEU A 569 -32.10 -6.96 12.55
C LEU A 569 -30.60 -6.56 12.44
N ARG A 570 -30.16 -5.98 11.30
CA ARG A 570 -28.79 -5.46 11.15
C ARG A 570 -28.47 -4.38 12.19
N THR A 571 -29.43 -3.52 12.50
CA THR A 571 -29.30 -2.46 13.51
C THR A 571 -29.18 -3.03 14.92
N LYS A 572 -30.05 -3.98 15.32
CA LYS A 572 -29.95 -4.69 16.61
C LYS A 572 -28.58 -5.35 16.80
N LEU A 573 -28.08 -6.04 15.76
CA LEU A 573 -26.75 -6.66 15.76
C LEU A 573 -25.63 -5.63 15.94
N TRP A 574 -25.74 -4.47 15.28
CA TRP A 574 -24.76 -3.39 15.36
C TRP A 574 -24.67 -2.74 16.74
N ASP A 575 -25.82 -2.45 17.35
CA ASP A 575 -25.86 -1.81 18.67
C ASP A 575 -25.51 -2.76 19.81
N GLN A 576 -25.78 -4.06 19.66
CA GLN A 576 -25.33 -5.07 20.61
C GLN A 576 -23.82 -5.33 20.49
N SER A 577 -23.29 -5.48 19.27
CA SER A 577 -21.85 -5.68 19.04
C SER A 577 -21.01 -4.48 19.50
N ARG A 578 -21.57 -3.26 19.50
CA ARG A 578 -20.92 -2.09 20.10
C ARG A 578 -20.64 -2.30 21.61
N LYS A 579 -21.58 -2.91 22.33
CA LYS A 579 -21.41 -3.24 23.76
C LYS A 579 -20.38 -4.36 23.94
N ALA A 580 -20.47 -5.42 23.14
CA ALA A 580 -19.50 -6.51 23.15
C ALA A 580 -18.06 -6.04 22.85
N TRP A 581 -17.89 -5.13 21.88
CA TRP A 581 -16.59 -4.53 21.56
C TRP A 581 -16.02 -3.72 22.72
N GLN A 582 -16.84 -2.89 23.38
CA GLN A 582 -16.40 -2.15 24.57
C GLN A 582 -15.96 -3.10 25.69
N SER A 583 -16.74 -4.14 26.00
CA SER A 583 -16.38 -5.13 27.03
C SER A 583 -15.08 -5.87 26.72
N LEU A 584 -14.77 -6.14 25.44
CA LEU A 584 -13.46 -6.69 25.06
C LEU A 584 -12.33 -5.68 25.26
N LEU A 585 -12.53 -4.41 24.91
CA LEU A 585 -11.53 -3.35 25.13
C LEU A 585 -11.28 -3.10 26.62
N ASP A 586 -12.31 -3.21 27.45
CA ASP A 586 -12.21 -3.10 28.91
C ASP A 586 -11.39 -4.28 29.49
N GLU A 587 -11.67 -5.51 29.07
CA GLU A 587 -10.92 -6.73 29.45
C GLU A 587 -9.43 -6.62 29.09
N ILE A 588 -9.08 -6.17 27.88
CA ILE A 588 -7.66 -5.96 27.52
C ILE A 588 -7.05 -4.68 28.13
N SER A 589 -7.84 -3.82 28.79
CA SER A 589 -7.36 -2.59 29.46
C SER A 589 -6.90 -2.78 30.90
N ASP A 590 -7.24 -3.91 31.52
CA ASP A 590 -6.73 -4.28 32.84
C ASP A 590 -5.20 -4.53 32.76
N GLU A 591 -4.44 -3.92 33.68
CA GLU A 591 -2.98 -4.07 33.79
C GLU A 591 -2.56 -5.31 34.59
N SER A 592 -3.48 -5.89 35.38
CA SER A 592 -3.29 -7.18 36.06
C SER A 592 -3.61 -8.38 35.15
N ASN A 593 -4.44 -8.15 34.13
CA ASN A 593 -4.74 -9.07 33.04
C ASN A 593 -3.88 -8.76 31.78
N PRO A 594 -3.81 -9.66 30.79
CA PRO A 594 -2.55 -9.96 30.13
C PRO A 594 -2.56 -9.60 28.64
N GLU A 595 -1.59 -10.14 27.89
CA GLU A 595 -1.34 -9.78 26.49
C GLU A 595 -2.38 -10.36 25.50
N VAL A 596 -3.08 -11.45 25.82
CA VAL A 596 -3.99 -12.15 24.89
C VAL A 596 -5.33 -12.53 25.54
N VAL A 597 -6.42 -12.08 24.91
CA VAL A 597 -7.80 -12.48 25.18
C VAL A 597 -8.38 -13.22 23.98
N VAL A 598 -9.07 -14.33 24.23
CA VAL A 598 -9.84 -15.08 23.21
C VAL A 598 -11.33 -14.78 23.39
N ALA A 599 -12.04 -14.55 22.29
CA ALA A 599 -13.49 -14.40 22.28
C ALA A 599 -14.13 -15.41 21.32
N VAL A 600 -15.10 -16.18 21.82
CA VAL A 600 -15.78 -17.26 21.10
C VAL A 600 -17.25 -16.87 20.88
N GLY A 601 -17.67 -16.89 19.62
CA GLY A 601 -18.95 -16.32 19.21
C GLY A 601 -19.37 -16.67 17.80
N HIS A 602 -20.60 -16.28 17.45
CA HIS A 602 -21.16 -16.51 16.12
C HIS A 602 -20.51 -15.61 15.04
N PRO A 603 -20.29 -16.09 13.80
CA PRO A 603 -19.76 -15.27 12.69
C PRO A 603 -20.38 -13.86 12.57
N ALA A 604 -21.69 -13.73 12.79
CA ALA A 604 -22.38 -12.43 12.73
C ALA A 604 -21.89 -11.41 13.77
N ILE A 605 -21.63 -11.81 15.02
CA ILE A 605 -21.12 -10.85 16.03
C ILE A 605 -19.67 -10.48 15.69
N HIS A 606 -18.84 -11.45 15.29
CA HIS A 606 -17.44 -11.21 14.95
C HIS A 606 -17.26 -10.31 13.72
N ILE A 607 -18.08 -10.45 12.68
CA ILE A 607 -18.12 -9.50 11.55
C ILE A 607 -18.41 -8.08 12.05
N ALA A 608 -19.39 -7.90 12.94
CA ALA A 608 -19.71 -6.60 13.49
C ALA A 608 -18.59 -6.03 14.38
N LEU A 609 -17.90 -6.85 15.18
CA LEU A 609 -16.70 -6.45 15.93
C LEU A 609 -15.57 -5.98 14.99
N MET A 610 -15.38 -6.62 13.82
CA MET A 610 -14.42 -6.13 12.81
C MET A 610 -14.87 -4.79 12.21
N GLY A 611 -16.18 -4.58 12.04
CA GLY A 611 -16.76 -3.29 11.69
C GLY A 611 -16.41 -2.18 12.70
N HIS A 612 -16.60 -2.42 14.00
CA HIS A 612 -16.21 -1.47 15.06
C HIS A 612 -14.69 -1.26 15.12
N CYS A 613 -13.88 -2.31 14.99
CA CYS A 613 -12.42 -2.22 14.93
C CYS A 613 -11.91 -1.38 13.75
N LEU A 614 -12.64 -1.38 12.63
CA LEU A 614 -12.34 -0.59 11.44
C LEU A 614 -13.10 0.75 11.39
N ASN A 615 -13.84 1.12 12.44
CA ASN A 615 -14.69 2.32 12.48
C ASN A 615 -15.58 2.47 11.22
N LEU A 616 -16.14 1.36 10.77
CA LEU A 616 -17.13 1.29 9.69
C LEU A 616 -18.55 1.52 10.23
N THR A 617 -19.53 1.57 9.33
CA THR A 617 -20.97 1.59 9.66
C THR A 617 -21.59 0.20 9.45
N LYS A 618 -22.83 -0.01 9.94
CA LYS A 618 -23.60 -1.26 9.75
C LYS A 618 -23.77 -1.69 8.28
N GLU A 619 -23.66 -0.76 7.33
CA GLU A 619 -23.79 -1.05 5.90
C GLU A 619 -22.64 -1.88 5.34
N TRP A 620 -21.50 -1.92 6.02
CA TRP A 620 -20.34 -2.74 5.64
C TRP A 620 -20.37 -4.16 6.22
N LEU A 621 -21.43 -4.54 6.95
CA LEU A 621 -21.54 -5.87 7.57
C LEU A 621 -21.46 -7.00 6.54
N GLY A 622 -22.14 -6.88 5.39
CA GLY A 622 -22.00 -7.87 4.31
C GLY A 622 -20.78 -7.70 3.42
N SER A 623 -19.78 -6.89 3.82
CA SER A 623 -18.49 -6.79 3.13
C SER A 623 -17.40 -7.69 3.75
N PHE A 624 -17.77 -8.57 4.68
CA PHE A 624 -16.89 -9.56 5.31
C PHE A 624 -17.54 -10.95 5.30
N HIS A 625 -16.70 -11.99 5.32
CA HIS A 625 -17.10 -13.38 5.52
C HIS A 625 -16.25 -14.01 6.64
N LEU A 626 -16.83 -14.97 7.37
CA LEU A 626 -16.16 -15.76 8.40
C LEU A 626 -16.73 -17.18 8.39
N ASP A 627 -15.86 -18.18 8.24
CA ASP A 627 -16.24 -19.60 8.25
C ASP A 627 -16.40 -20.14 9.69
N ALA A 628 -17.17 -21.22 9.88
CA ALA A 628 -17.26 -21.91 11.18
C ALA A 628 -15.88 -22.45 11.62
N GLY A 629 -15.53 -22.28 12.90
CA GLY A 629 -14.19 -22.59 13.41
C GLY A 629 -13.06 -21.66 12.93
N SER A 630 -13.35 -20.63 12.11
CA SER A 630 -12.34 -19.69 11.64
C SER A 630 -11.80 -18.79 12.75
N VAL A 631 -10.56 -18.32 12.59
CA VAL A 631 -9.91 -17.39 13.52
C VAL A 631 -9.67 -16.04 12.84
N SER A 632 -9.95 -14.95 13.54
CA SER A 632 -9.59 -13.58 13.14
C SER A 632 -8.88 -12.90 14.31
N LEU A 633 -7.88 -12.07 14.04
CA LEU A 633 -6.96 -11.60 15.08
C LEU A 633 -6.65 -10.12 14.96
N VAL A 634 -6.81 -9.40 16.06
CA VAL A 634 -6.52 -7.96 16.19
C VAL A 634 -5.40 -7.75 17.20
N ASP A 635 -4.29 -7.19 16.72
CA ASP A 635 -3.18 -6.73 17.56
C ASP A 635 -3.36 -5.25 17.91
N PHE A 636 -3.09 -4.89 19.17
CA PHE A 636 -3.12 -3.51 19.67
C PHE A 636 -1.68 -3.08 20.02
N PRO A 637 -0.89 -2.57 19.06
CA PRO A 637 0.51 -2.16 19.30
C PRO A 637 0.66 -0.83 20.02
N ASP A 638 -0.41 -0.04 20.14
CA ASP A 638 -0.47 1.23 20.88
C ASP A 638 -1.32 1.11 22.15
N GLY A 639 -1.59 -0.13 22.61
CA GLY A 639 -2.53 -0.42 23.68
C GLY A 639 -4.01 -0.33 23.26
N PRO A 640 -4.95 -0.62 24.18
CA PRO A 640 -6.38 -0.81 23.90
C PRO A 640 -7.11 0.46 23.45
N LYS A 641 -6.58 1.64 23.82
CA LYS A 641 -7.09 2.95 23.38
C LYS A 641 -6.53 3.38 22.01
N GLY A 642 -5.63 2.58 21.43
CA GLY A 642 -5.06 2.78 20.10
C GLY A 642 -5.89 2.10 19.01
N LYS A 643 -5.59 2.43 17.75
CA LYS A 643 -6.23 1.79 16.58
C LYS A 643 -5.74 0.34 16.45
N GLY A 644 -6.65 -0.62 16.54
CA GLY A 644 -6.38 -2.03 16.32
C GLY A 644 -5.81 -2.31 14.93
N VAL A 645 -4.97 -3.35 14.82
CA VAL A 645 -4.37 -3.82 13.56
C VAL A 645 -4.86 -5.24 13.30
N ILE A 646 -5.66 -5.43 12.24
CA ILE A 646 -6.14 -6.76 11.84
C ILE A 646 -4.97 -7.53 11.22
N ARG A 647 -4.53 -8.56 11.94
CA ARG A 647 -3.42 -9.45 11.57
C ARG A 647 -3.83 -10.47 10.52
N CYS A 648 -5.01 -11.05 10.70
CA CYS A 648 -5.69 -11.92 9.76
C CYS A 648 -7.20 -11.89 10.01
N LEU A 649 -7.98 -12.22 8.97
CA LEU A 649 -9.44 -12.34 9.01
C LEU A 649 -9.83 -13.60 8.23
N ASN A 650 -10.75 -14.38 8.79
CA ASN A 650 -11.14 -15.70 8.28
C ASN A 650 -9.92 -16.63 8.03
N TYR A 651 -9.06 -16.81 9.03
CA TYR A 651 -7.99 -17.79 8.99
C TYR A 651 -8.58 -19.19 9.20
N THR A 652 -8.45 -20.05 8.18
CA THR A 652 -8.99 -21.44 8.12
C THR A 652 -7.91 -22.49 7.91
N ALA A 653 -6.68 -22.05 7.63
CA ALA A 653 -5.48 -22.84 7.37
C ALA A 653 -5.23 -24.01 8.34
N HIS A 654 -5.47 -23.78 9.64
CA HIS A 654 -5.32 -24.77 10.70
C HIS A 654 -6.38 -25.89 10.65
N LEU A 655 -7.51 -25.64 9.99
CA LEU A 655 -8.55 -26.64 9.68
C LEU A 655 -8.17 -27.49 8.44
N GLY A 656 -6.96 -27.32 7.90
CA GLY A 656 -6.49 -27.97 6.68
C GLY A 656 -7.05 -27.38 5.39
N ARG A 657 -7.76 -26.23 5.44
CA ARG A 657 -8.48 -25.64 4.30
C ARG A 657 -7.98 -24.22 4.00
N TRP A 658 -7.39 -24.04 2.82
CA TRP A 658 -6.72 -22.80 2.40
C TRP A 658 -7.45 -22.11 1.23
N SER A 659 -7.77 -22.88 0.18
CA SER A 659 -8.39 -22.45 -1.07
C SER A 659 -9.93 -22.29 -0.97
N ILE A 660 -10.66 -23.36 -0.66
CA ILE A 660 -12.13 -23.42 -0.81
C ILE A 660 -12.83 -23.63 0.56
N PRO A 661 -13.90 -22.87 0.90
CA PRO A 661 -14.70 -23.11 2.11
C PRO A 661 -15.52 -24.41 2.02
N ILE A 662 -16.07 -24.86 3.15
CA ILE A 662 -16.96 -26.04 3.21
C ILE A 662 -18.31 -25.78 2.49
N THR A 663 -18.70 -24.51 2.34
CA THR A 663 -20.02 -24.06 1.84
C THR A 663 -20.14 -23.97 0.31
N ARG A 664 -19.33 -24.72 -0.43
CA ARG A 664 -19.60 -25.04 -1.84
C ARG A 664 -19.73 -26.54 -1.98
N SER A 665 -20.80 -27.00 -2.63
CA SER A 665 -20.78 -28.36 -3.16
C SER A 665 -19.73 -28.42 -4.29
N THR A 666 -19.28 -29.62 -4.65
CA THR A 666 -18.53 -29.82 -5.89
C THR A 666 -19.43 -29.78 -7.14
N GLU A 667 -20.75 -29.71 -6.97
CA GLU A 667 -21.75 -29.69 -8.04
C GLU A 667 -21.97 -28.24 -8.53
N ASP A 668 -21.87 -27.24 -7.64
CA ASP A 668 -21.82 -25.80 -7.97
C ASP A 668 -20.58 -25.40 -8.81
N GLY A 669 -19.68 -26.35 -9.07
CA GLY A 669 -18.44 -26.16 -9.83
C GLY A 669 -18.65 -25.85 -11.31
N GLU A 670 -19.83 -26.15 -11.88
CA GLU A 670 -20.13 -25.85 -13.29
C GLU A 670 -20.68 -24.42 -13.52
N GLU A 671 -21.07 -23.68 -12.48
CA GLU A 671 -21.62 -22.32 -12.63
C GLU A 671 -20.60 -21.19 -12.41
N PHE A 672 -19.41 -21.51 -11.84
CA PHE A 672 -18.40 -20.51 -11.44
C PHE A 672 -17.36 -20.13 -12.50
#